data_AF-A0A809PR66-F1
#
_entry.id   AF-A0A809PR66-F1
#
_cell.length_a   1.000
_cell.length_b   1.000
_cell.length_c   1.000
_cell.angle_alpha   90.00
_cell.angle_beta   90.00
_cell.angle_gamma   90.00
#
_symmetry.space_group_name_H-M   'P 1'
#
loop_
_entity.id
_entity.type
_entity.pdbx_description
1 polymer ?
#
loop_
_entity_poly.entity_id
_entity_poly.type
_entity_poly.pdbx_seq_one_letter_code
_entity_poly.pdbx_strand_id
1 'polypeptide(L)'
;MAAFLATGLADNFGEKSLNPYLVQRALGEGHRKIEQAQILRLANETGALKRLIVEAGYDDAGNCLVKFRYSQRSTVSDTWPEEKSQALTIPVEENQTYAETFRIKAIPEIAKAMELKSSTKTTTTSASPIAVMTRLPDNLTQARSAAATSRLNESILYQVLGTISPGQPERARERLFEQSLLALHSSGQKGEFAGYLEARANFYLHSRPAALKSLGQTKSAEGIAFRAFVNGNLPEMEKAVLGVKNEISRLMLEIELQDLRQAYGVSLKTPVPAFVVTALDKRPFWQALFLRRLQEYDQWTVQSNVQVKWQLDQSLPIEGFDLETKVRNLQAQGKKADEIELGMSALEHIRRARGPALQACKSSHPMCVDAAYLDMLEANLISNVVKLLDKTALSQGNYERAEKMGEYFSGYLNGNPDYALAMANVLNFKLKAAAPELRQAIIDKIKKQASLAAYWEQGQTETSVAAAKLLHGLHLNVESTPYFSVFAGDLPLRPYWVDRTWYTSFTARTEAALLKKTVDEMRVKLNYAQTEINLALAIAQQRDVTDAELKTLKNQVADRFNGNPSRADLMAIVDKVPDTEQNRIKNYELAIRNHPDTWSSYHHYANYLISFKNDYRHAKEIFLKYPGFKRPDVHGVVEVSNHAVDAGNTFFWNAYPEDAKIFYKIAADLDTGSGASHLGAIRLHLLKGDYEQVSALSLHNAQRYDIPRSYGDYMAWQFVFGKSQQGWDVFNQIKARLKSPEAWRAADIGYRIDQRSWEDISAWLLKDEIKNIKFGLYKPAMILAVLHNSVDRMPAADLPEVMKSIEGKATGSYRYPPMFTVPTESGDEVALPFSPLSSRENTKIAAGELWSDSIMFADAYLSFRKRDYKEAAEKFYKMEAFYPVNYEASLNRYAYTLPYFSWASARSGDPYKLEAYLDKIGVLTSAEHDYYLSKAIFTGVRGETAKAVQYLTLAFNNRRENDTRLILKEFQWAEICEMLFEATNDKKYRDLALKWSKTYQKLNPTYAWAYAMEAKLTSSPEDRLRALGIALYLDPGSERANAFPENLKQQAKKWFESHNPFIRATGTAKNSKLK
;
A
#
# COMPACT_ATOMS: atom_id res chain seq x y z
N MET A 1 5.65 -19.82 26.37
CA MET A 1 6.08 -21.18 26.84
C MET A 1 6.97 -21.12 28.07
N ALA A 2 8.08 -20.36 28.05
CA ALA A 2 8.95 -20.21 29.22
C ALA A 2 8.20 -19.74 30.48
N ALA A 3 7.25 -18.81 30.32
CA ALA A 3 6.44 -18.36 31.45
C ALA A 3 5.44 -19.41 31.97
N PHE A 4 4.84 -20.21 31.08
CA PHE A 4 4.06 -21.38 31.50
C PHE A 4 4.90 -22.40 32.26
N LEU A 5 6.14 -22.65 31.83
CA LEU A 5 7.04 -23.56 32.53
C LEU A 5 7.37 -23.06 33.93
N ALA A 6 7.82 -21.81 34.05
CA ALA A 6 8.16 -21.19 35.34
C ALA A 6 6.98 -21.21 36.31
N THR A 7 5.81 -20.78 35.84
CA THR A 7 4.57 -20.74 36.65
C THR A 7 4.06 -22.14 36.97
N GLY A 8 4.08 -23.05 36.00
CA GLY A 8 3.62 -24.43 36.17
C GLY A 8 4.49 -25.24 37.15
N LEU A 9 5.81 -25.02 37.15
CA LEU A 9 6.72 -25.61 38.14
C LEU A 9 6.52 -25.01 39.53
N ALA A 10 6.24 -23.71 39.62
CA ALA A 10 5.94 -23.04 40.89
C ALA A 10 4.59 -23.50 41.48
N ASP A 11 3.51 -23.39 40.72
CA ASP A 11 2.14 -23.70 41.15
C ASP A 11 1.96 -25.18 41.52
N ASN A 12 2.51 -26.10 40.71
CA ASN A 12 2.24 -27.53 40.87
C ASN A 12 3.33 -28.31 41.62
N PHE A 13 4.56 -27.77 41.71
CA PHE A 13 5.71 -28.47 42.30
C PHE A 13 6.47 -27.64 43.34
N GLY A 14 6.06 -26.40 43.60
CA GLY A 14 6.65 -25.55 44.64
C GLY A 14 8.07 -25.03 44.32
N GLU A 15 8.51 -25.13 43.06
CA GLU A 15 9.82 -24.64 42.63
C GLU A 15 9.85 -23.11 42.57
N LYS A 16 10.97 -22.51 43.00
CA LYS A 16 11.22 -21.08 42.84
C LYS A 16 12.09 -20.87 41.62
N SER A 17 11.60 -20.11 40.64
CA SER A 17 12.40 -19.71 39.48
C SER A 17 12.53 -18.19 39.41
N LEU A 18 13.53 -17.73 38.67
CA LEU A 18 13.59 -16.33 38.23
C LEU A 18 12.37 -16.00 37.38
N ASN A 19 11.97 -14.73 37.39
CA ASN A 19 10.88 -14.26 36.55
C ASN A 19 11.26 -14.40 35.06
N PRO A 20 10.47 -15.14 34.26
CA PRO A 20 10.78 -15.47 32.87
C PRO A 20 10.90 -14.23 31.97
N TYR A 21 10.12 -13.18 32.22
CA TYR A 21 10.17 -11.93 31.45
C TYR A 21 11.45 -11.14 31.73
N LEU A 22 11.97 -11.20 32.96
CA LEU A 22 13.24 -10.58 33.33
C LEU A 22 14.43 -11.32 32.73
N VAL A 23 14.37 -12.65 32.75
CA VAL A 23 15.39 -13.50 32.11
C VAL A 23 15.45 -13.21 30.61
N GLN A 24 14.30 -13.16 29.93
CA GLN A 24 14.26 -12.86 28.50
C GLN A 24 14.87 -11.50 28.19
N ARG A 25 14.51 -10.45 28.93
CA ARG A 25 15.07 -9.11 28.74
C ARG A 25 16.56 -9.02 28.99
N ALA A 26 17.06 -9.69 30.03
CA ALA A 26 18.48 -9.70 30.35
C ALA A 26 19.32 -10.44 29.30
N LEU A 27 18.74 -11.47 28.67
CA LEU A 27 19.46 -12.37 27.76
C LEU A 27 19.21 -12.12 26.26
N GLY A 28 18.34 -11.17 25.93
CA GLY A 28 17.96 -10.85 24.55
C GLY A 28 16.52 -11.27 24.26
N GLU A 29 15.59 -10.35 24.49
CA GLU A 29 14.16 -10.64 24.34
C GLU A 29 13.82 -11.02 22.89
N GLY A 30 13.07 -12.11 22.75
CA GLY A 30 12.65 -12.69 21.48
C GLY A 30 13.78 -13.13 20.55
N HIS A 31 14.99 -13.36 21.09
CA HIS A 31 15.99 -14.15 20.39
C HIS A 31 15.54 -15.61 20.26
N ARG A 32 15.65 -16.19 19.06
CA ARG A 32 15.33 -17.62 18.82
C ARG A 32 16.22 -18.58 19.62
N LYS A 33 17.47 -18.20 19.87
CA LYS A 33 18.45 -18.95 20.65
C LYS A 33 19.18 -18.03 21.61
N ILE A 34 19.32 -18.46 22.86
CA ILE A 34 20.11 -17.78 23.88
C ILE A 34 21.44 -18.51 24.03
N GLU A 35 22.54 -17.76 24.11
CA GLU A 35 23.89 -18.32 24.24
C GLU A 35 24.08 -19.00 25.60
N GLN A 36 24.59 -20.23 25.60
CA GLN A 36 24.72 -21.04 26.82
C GLN A 36 25.66 -20.38 27.85
N ALA A 37 26.68 -19.65 27.39
CA ALA A 37 27.58 -18.88 28.25
C ALA A 37 26.86 -17.76 29.02
N GLN A 38 25.85 -17.13 28.41
CA GLN A 38 25.04 -16.09 29.08
C GLN A 38 24.09 -16.71 30.10
N ILE A 39 23.49 -17.86 29.79
CA ILE A 39 22.65 -18.63 30.73
C ILE A 39 23.48 -19.05 31.95
N LEU A 40 24.70 -19.56 31.73
CA LEU A 40 25.60 -19.98 32.80
C LEU A 40 25.99 -18.80 33.70
N ARG A 41 26.33 -17.66 33.10
CA ARG A 41 26.67 -16.44 33.83
C ARG A 41 25.52 -15.98 34.72
N LEU A 42 24.31 -15.87 34.16
CA LEU A 42 23.12 -15.48 34.91
C LEU A 42 22.82 -16.46 36.05
N ALA A 43 22.94 -17.77 35.81
CA ALA A 43 22.73 -18.79 36.84
C ALA A 43 23.74 -18.67 38.00
N ASN A 44 24.99 -18.30 37.71
CA ASN A 44 26.01 -18.06 38.72
C ASN A 44 25.74 -16.77 39.50
N GLU A 45 25.47 -15.65 38.82
CA GLU A 45 25.20 -14.34 39.43
C GLU A 45 23.94 -14.34 40.32
N THR A 46 22.96 -15.17 40.00
CA THR A 46 21.70 -15.29 40.76
C THR A 46 21.74 -16.36 41.85
N GLY A 47 22.85 -17.11 41.97
CA GLY A 47 22.96 -18.21 42.94
C GLY A 47 22.01 -19.38 42.66
N ALA A 48 21.59 -19.59 41.41
CA ALA A 48 20.66 -20.65 41.05
C ALA A 48 21.26 -22.04 41.34
N LEU A 49 20.46 -22.95 41.92
CA LEU A 49 20.89 -24.33 42.24
C LEU A 49 20.55 -25.33 41.13
N LYS A 50 19.54 -25.02 40.32
CA LYS A 50 19.06 -25.83 39.21
C LYS A 50 19.11 -25.01 37.93
N ARG A 51 19.53 -25.62 36.83
CA ARG A 51 19.45 -25.06 35.48
C ARG A 51 18.57 -25.97 34.65
N LEU A 52 17.60 -25.37 33.96
CA LEU A 52 16.73 -26.04 32.99
C LEU A 52 16.78 -25.23 31.69
N ILE A 53 17.35 -25.83 30.65
CA ILE A 53 17.40 -25.27 29.30
C ILE A 53 16.36 -26.02 28.48
N VAL A 54 15.40 -25.30 27.91
CA VAL A 54 14.35 -25.88 27.07
C VAL A 54 14.44 -25.29 25.67
N GLU A 55 14.53 -26.18 24.69
CA GLU A 55 14.41 -25.90 23.27
C GLU A 55 13.03 -26.42 22.84
N ALA A 56 12.15 -25.52 22.41
CA ALA A 56 10.81 -25.87 21.97
C ALA A 56 10.58 -25.41 20.53
N GLY A 57 9.97 -26.25 19.72
CA GLY A 57 9.67 -26.00 18.32
C GLY A 57 8.62 -26.98 17.80
N TYR A 58 8.62 -27.22 16.49
CA TYR A 58 7.73 -28.16 15.84
C TYR A 58 8.41 -28.84 14.65
N ASP A 59 7.89 -30.00 14.25
CA ASP A 59 8.33 -30.71 13.04
C ASP A 59 7.45 -30.36 11.82
N ASP A 60 7.84 -30.84 10.64
CA ASP A 60 7.08 -30.65 9.39
C ASP A 60 5.69 -31.32 9.41
N ALA A 61 5.44 -32.23 10.36
CA ALA A 61 4.14 -32.85 10.59
C ALA A 61 3.27 -32.06 11.59
N GLY A 62 3.77 -30.94 12.12
CA GLY A 62 3.08 -30.07 13.06
C GLY A 62 3.12 -30.53 14.52
N ASN A 63 3.88 -31.57 14.88
CA ASN A 63 4.05 -31.99 16.27
C ASN A 63 4.91 -30.98 17.04
N CYS A 64 4.59 -30.74 18.31
CA CYS A 64 5.42 -29.95 19.21
C CYS A 64 6.65 -30.77 19.63
N LEU A 65 7.84 -30.27 19.29
CA LEU A 65 9.12 -30.84 19.69
C LEU A 65 9.64 -30.09 20.92
N VAL A 66 9.97 -30.83 21.97
CA VAL A 66 10.55 -30.25 23.19
C VAL A 66 11.80 -31.04 23.56
N LYS A 67 12.96 -30.39 23.47
CA LYS A 67 14.21 -30.92 24.01
C LYS A 67 14.56 -30.13 25.25
N PHE A 68 14.89 -30.81 26.34
CA PHE A 68 15.29 -30.14 27.56
C PHE A 68 16.53 -30.78 28.18
N ARG A 69 17.36 -29.90 28.74
CA ARG A 69 18.59 -30.25 29.44
C ARG A 69 18.53 -29.70 30.85
N TYR A 70 18.85 -30.52 31.83
CA TYR A 70 18.81 -30.10 33.23
C TYR A 70 20.07 -30.52 33.99
N SER A 71 20.49 -29.67 34.92
CA SER A 71 21.57 -29.95 35.87
C SER A 71 21.27 -29.31 37.22
N GLN A 72 21.77 -29.93 38.29
CA GLN A 72 21.57 -29.47 39.66
C GLN A 72 22.89 -29.53 40.40
N ARG A 73 23.37 -28.38 40.89
CA ARG A 73 24.58 -28.30 41.72
C ARG A 73 24.24 -28.31 43.21
N SER A 74 25.19 -28.73 44.04
CA SER A 74 25.03 -28.66 45.50
C SER A 74 25.23 -27.21 45.98
N THR A 75 24.77 -26.91 47.19
CA THR A 75 25.01 -25.61 47.85
C THR A 75 26.48 -25.40 48.25
N VAL A 76 27.34 -26.40 48.05
CA VAL A 76 28.74 -26.45 48.50
C VAL A 76 29.72 -26.43 47.31
N SER A 77 29.22 -26.59 46.08
CA SER A 77 30.05 -26.63 44.87
C SER A 77 29.62 -25.56 43.88
N ASP A 78 30.58 -24.76 43.41
CA ASP A 78 30.36 -23.77 42.36
C ASP A 78 30.36 -24.37 40.95
N THR A 79 30.75 -25.64 40.81
CA THR A 79 30.77 -26.35 39.53
C THR A 79 29.41 -26.95 39.18
N TRP A 80 29.02 -26.82 37.91
CA TRP A 80 27.82 -27.46 37.39
C TRP A 80 28.14 -28.89 36.94
N PRO A 81 27.38 -29.91 37.38
CA PRO A 81 27.56 -31.28 36.90
C PRO A 81 27.08 -31.45 35.46
N GLU A 82 27.35 -32.62 34.88
CA GLU A 82 26.91 -32.99 33.54
C GLU A 82 25.39 -32.84 33.36
N GLU A 83 24.99 -32.29 32.21
CA GLU A 83 23.57 -32.06 31.89
C GLU A 83 22.89 -33.37 31.49
N LYS A 84 21.79 -33.70 32.15
CA LYS A 84 20.89 -34.77 31.68
C LYS A 84 19.99 -34.20 30.59
N SER A 85 19.83 -34.92 29.46
CA SER A 85 19.04 -34.47 28.31
C SER A 85 17.90 -35.45 28.01
N GLN A 86 16.73 -34.90 27.64
CA GLN A 86 15.59 -35.66 27.12
C GLN A 86 14.92 -34.90 25.97
N ALA A 87 14.15 -35.62 25.16
CA ALA A 87 13.38 -35.06 24.06
C ALA A 87 11.96 -35.67 24.04
N LEU A 88 10.98 -34.83 23.70
CA LEU A 88 9.56 -35.17 23.60
C LEU A 88 9.06 -34.75 22.23
N THR A 89 8.23 -35.60 21.62
CA THR A 89 7.45 -35.28 20.41
C THR A 89 5.97 -35.41 20.76
N ILE A 90 5.23 -34.31 20.69
CA ILE A 90 3.88 -34.21 21.22
C ILE A 90 2.92 -33.75 20.10
N PRO A 91 1.93 -34.57 19.72
CA PRO A 91 0.92 -34.15 18.75
C PRO A 91 0.11 -32.94 19.25
N VAL A 92 -0.07 -31.96 18.37
CA VAL A 92 -0.88 -30.76 18.60
C VAL A 92 -2.25 -30.96 17.97
N GLU A 93 -3.30 -30.72 18.74
CA GLU A 93 -4.68 -30.77 18.22
C GLU A 93 -4.99 -29.51 17.40
N GLU A 94 -5.83 -29.63 16.37
CA GLU A 94 -6.15 -28.55 15.42
C GLU A 94 -6.64 -27.25 16.09
N ASN A 95 -7.25 -27.35 17.28
CA ASN A 95 -7.80 -26.22 18.03
C ASN A 95 -6.99 -25.85 19.30
N GLN A 96 -5.82 -26.43 19.50
CA GLN A 96 -4.91 -26.11 20.60
C GLN A 96 -3.76 -25.23 20.12
N THR A 97 -3.26 -24.36 20.99
CA THR A 97 -1.98 -23.67 20.71
C THR A 97 -0.80 -24.58 21.06
N TYR A 98 0.35 -24.36 20.42
CA TYR A 98 1.60 -24.99 20.84
C TYR A 98 1.93 -24.67 22.30
N ALA A 99 1.66 -23.44 22.75
CA ALA A 99 1.89 -23.05 24.14
C ALA A 99 0.98 -23.80 25.13
N GLU A 100 -0.29 -24.03 24.77
CA GLU A 100 -1.24 -24.84 25.54
C GLU A 100 -0.83 -26.31 25.55
N THR A 101 -0.44 -26.86 24.40
CA THR A 101 0.06 -28.24 24.28
C THR A 101 1.29 -28.45 25.14
N PHE A 102 2.25 -27.52 25.06
CA PHE A 102 3.44 -27.50 25.91
C PHE A 102 3.06 -27.47 27.40
N ARG A 103 2.13 -26.60 27.79
CA ARG A 103 1.68 -26.45 29.18
C ARG A 103 1.06 -27.74 29.73
N ILE A 104 0.15 -28.36 28.97
CA ILE A 104 -0.65 -29.50 29.43
C ILE A 104 0.15 -30.80 29.36
N LYS A 105 0.98 -30.98 28.31
CA LYS A 105 1.62 -32.27 28.00
C LYS A 105 3.14 -32.28 28.28
N ALA A 106 3.86 -31.18 28.03
CA ALA A 106 5.32 -31.16 28.21
C ALA A 106 5.76 -30.88 29.65
N ILE A 107 5.12 -29.93 30.34
CA ILE A 107 5.50 -29.56 31.71
C ILE A 107 5.46 -30.75 32.69
N PRO A 108 4.42 -31.62 32.69
CA PRO A 108 4.39 -32.78 33.58
C PRO A 108 5.55 -33.76 33.33
N GLU A 109 5.90 -34.02 32.07
CA GLU A 109 7.02 -34.90 31.71
C GLU A 109 8.38 -34.29 32.08
N ILE A 110 8.55 -32.97 31.91
CA ILE A 110 9.75 -32.26 32.38
C ILE A 110 9.89 -32.40 33.90
N ALA A 111 8.81 -32.17 34.65
CA ALA A 111 8.82 -32.27 36.11
C ALA A 111 9.14 -33.69 36.59
N LYS A 112 8.58 -34.70 35.93
CA LYS A 112 8.86 -36.12 36.17
C LYS A 112 10.34 -36.45 35.90
N ALA A 113 10.90 -35.97 34.80
CA ALA A 113 12.30 -36.17 34.44
C ALA A 113 13.29 -35.52 35.42
N MET A 114 12.86 -34.42 36.05
CA MET A 114 13.59 -33.72 37.10
C MET A 114 13.33 -34.28 38.51
N GLU A 115 12.57 -35.38 38.63
CA GLU A 115 12.21 -36.01 39.91
C GLU A 115 11.51 -35.06 40.89
N LEU A 116 10.76 -34.09 40.37
CA LEU A 116 10.03 -33.12 41.19
C LEU A 116 8.79 -33.77 41.81
N LYS A 117 8.63 -33.59 43.12
CA LYS A 117 7.43 -34.06 43.83
C LYS A 117 6.32 -33.04 43.66
N SER A 118 5.12 -33.52 43.30
CA SER A 118 3.94 -32.66 43.26
C SER A 118 3.70 -32.05 44.63
N SER A 119 3.49 -30.73 44.65
CA SER A 119 3.08 -29.99 45.83
C SER A 119 1.62 -30.33 46.10
N THR A 120 1.35 -31.17 47.10
CA THR A 120 0.00 -31.50 47.60
C THR A 120 -0.71 -30.34 48.32
N LYS A 121 -0.29 -29.08 48.08
CA LYS A 121 -1.09 -27.91 48.50
C LYS A 121 -2.28 -27.75 47.55
N THR A 122 -3.24 -28.65 47.68
CA THR A 122 -4.61 -28.41 47.26
C THR A 122 -5.13 -27.29 48.16
N THR A 123 -4.93 -26.05 47.73
CA THR A 123 -5.61 -24.92 48.38
C THR A 123 -7.05 -24.96 47.87
N THR A 124 -7.85 -25.85 48.42
CA THR A 124 -9.31 -25.72 48.44
C THR A 124 -9.64 -24.50 49.31
N THR A 125 -9.35 -23.30 48.81
CA THR A 125 -9.97 -22.10 49.34
C THR A 125 -11.42 -22.18 48.91
N SER A 126 -12.31 -22.43 49.86
CA SER A 126 -13.74 -22.27 49.68
C SER A 126 -13.98 -20.89 49.08
N ALA A 127 -14.59 -20.85 47.90
CA ALA A 127 -14.90 -19.61 47.20
C ALA A 127 -15.88 -18.78 48.03
N SER A 128 -15.36 -17.85 48.84
CA SER A 128 -16.10 -16.62 49.08
C SER A 128 -16.31 -15.94 47.73
N PRO A 129 -17.44 -15.27 47.47
CA PRO A 129 -17.64 -14.55 46.21
C PRO A 129 -16.57 -13.46 46.10
N ILE A 130 -15.52 -13.72 45.32
CA ILE A 130 -14.52 -12.70 45.01
C ILE A 130 -15.23 -11.69 44.11
N ALA A 131 -15.26 -10.43 44.54
CA ALA A 131 -15.81 -9.35 43.72
C ALA A 131 -14.98 -9.19 42.44
N VAL A 132 -15.57 -9.56 41.31
CA VAL A 132 -14.96 -9.36 39.99
C VAL A 132 -14.90 -7.86 39.70
N MET A 133 -13.75 -7.39 39.23
CA MET A 133 -13.57 -6.01 38.80
C MET A 133 -14.42 -5.74 37.55
N THR A 134 -15.57 -5.10 37.72
CA THR A 134 -16.55 -4.80 36.66
C THR A 134 -16.56 -3.33 36.22
N ARG A 135 -15.90 -2.45 36.99
CA ARG A 135 -15.75 -1.02 36.72
C ARG A 135 -14.29 -0.63 36.83
N LEU A 136 -13.88 0.33 36.01
CA LEU A 136 -12.50 0.80 36.02
C LEU A 136 -12.25 1.62 37.30
N PRO A 137 -11.20 1.30 38.09
CA PRO A 137 -10.80 2.10 39.24
C PRO A 137 -10.35 3.50 38.82
N ASP A 138 -10.26 4.47 39.73
CA ASP A 138 -10.00 5.87 39.34
C ASP A 138 -8.58 6.10 38.80
N ASN A 139 -7.62 5.30 39.28
CA ASN A 139 -6.20 5.40 38.93
C ASN A 139 -5.47 4.05 39.08
N LEU A 140 -4.19 4.02 38.69
CA LEU A 140 -3.37 2.80 38.75
C LEU A 140 -3.20 2.24 40.17
N THR A 141 -3.08 3.08 41.20
CA THR A 141 -2.91 2.60 42.59
C THR A 141 -4.13 1.81 43.04
N GLN A 142 -5.33 2.32 42.82
CA GLN A 142 -6.56 1.59 43.12
C GLN A 142 -6.69 0.31 42.26
N ALA A 143 -6.29 0.36 40.98
CA ALA A 143 -6.30 -0.82 40.11
C ALA A 143 -5.32 -1.91 40.57
N ARG A 144 -4.13 -1.53 41.06
CA ARG A 144 -3.17 -2.46 41.67
C ARG A 144 -3.74 -3.11 42.92
N SER A 145 -4.36 -2.33 43.81
CA SER A 145 -5.02 -2.86 45.00
C SER A 145 -6.14 -3.83 44.64
N ALA A 146 -6.96 -3.52 43.63
CA ALA A 146 -8.01 -4.42 43.16
C ALA A 146 -7.44 -5.71 42.54
N ALA A 147 -6.40 -5.61 41.73
CA ALA A 147 -5.71 -6.76 41.14
C ALA A 147 -5.05 -7.66 42.20
N ALA A 148 -4.55 -7.08 43.30
CA ALA A 148 -3.96 -7.83 44.41
C ALA A 148 -4.96 -8.71 45.18
N THR A 149 -6.26 -8.47 45.02
CA THR A 149 -7.30 -9.28 45.68
C THR A 149 -7.54 -10.63 45.03
N SER A 150 -7.26 -10.79 43.73
CA SER A 150 -7.44 -12.07 43.04
C SER A 150 -6.71 -12.15 41.70
N ARG A 151 -6.30 -13.37 41.32
CA ARG A 151 -5.67 -13.66 40.02
C ARG A 151 -6.58 -13.35 38.83
N LEU A 152 -7.90 -13.44 39.00
CA LEU A 152 -8.86 -13.03 37.98
C LEU A 152 -8.81 -11.51 37.75
N ASN A 153 -8.81 -10.71 38.83
CA ASN A 153 -8.73 -9.25 38.73
C ASN A 153 -7.37 -8.80 38.18
N GLU A 154 -6.29 -9.51 38.51
CA GLU A 154 -4.98 -9.34 37.88
C GLU A 154 -5.04 -9.58 36.37
N SER A 155 -5.66 -10.68 35.91
CA SER A 155 -5.86 -10.95 34.48
C SER A 155 -6.59 -9.81 33.77
N ILE A 156 -7.70 -9.32 34.36
CA ILE A 156 -8.48 -8.20 33.81
C ILE A 156 -7.60 -6.95 33.68
N LEU A 157 -6.79 -6.63 34.69
CA LEU A 157 -5.91 -5.46 34.63
C LEU A 157 -4.88 -5.57 33.50
N TYR A 158 -4.24 -6.72 33.33
CA TYR A 158 -3.33 -6.93 32.20
C TYR A 158 -4.04 -6.82 30.86
N GLN A 159 -5.28 -7.30 30.72
CA GLN A 159 -6.04 -7.12 29.50
C GLN A 159 -6.41 -5.66 29.24
N VAL A 160 -6.74 -4.87 30.27
CA VAL A 160 -6.96 -3.42 30.12
C VAL A 160 -5.69 -2.75 29.61
N LEU A 161 -4.54 -3.02 30.25
CA LEU A 161 -3.24 -2.50 29.82
C LEU A 161 -2.90 -2.93 28.39
N GLY A 162 -3.10 -4.20 28.03
CA GLY A 162 -2.88 -4.72 26.68
C GLY A 162 -3.84 -4.14 25.64
N THR A 163 -5.03 -3.71 26.04
CA THR A 163 -6.00 -3.07 25.14
C THR A 163 -5.58 -1.63 24.82
N ILE A 164 -5.10 -0.89 25.81
CA ILE A 164 -4.68 0.52 25.65
C ILE A 164 -3.24 0.68 25.15
N SER A 165 -2.46 -0.41 25.09
CA SER A 165 -1.16 -0.45 24.41
C SER A 165 -1.32 -0.18 22.91
N PRO A 166 -0.35 0.49 22.28
CA PRO A 166 -0.35 0.68 20.83
C PRO A 166 -0.22 -0.66 20.10
N GLY A 167 -0.60 -0.68 18.82
CA GLY A 167 -0.39 -1.82 17.93
C GLY A 167 1.09 -2.11 17.65
N GLN A 168 1.95 -1.08 17.72
CA GLN A 168 3.41 -1.20 17.64
C GLN A 168 4.10 -0.42 18.77
N PRO A 169 5.14 -0.96 19.45
CA PRO A 169 5.74 -2.28 19.26
C PRO A 169 4.84 -3.46 19.70
N GLU A 170 4.68 -4.47 18.83
CA GLU A 170 3.78 -5.64 19.01
C GLU A 170 4.07 -6.44 20.31
N ARG A 171 5.36 -6.74 20.56
CA ARG A 171 5.80 -7.59 21.69
C ARG A 171 5.38 -7.06 23.06
N ALA A 172 5.30 -5.75 23.25
CA ALA A 172 4.87 -5.17 24.51
C ALA A 172 3.41 -5.50 24.82
N ARG A 173 2.56 -5.51 23.79
CA ARG A 173 1.16 -5.90 23.87
C ARG A 173 1.02 -7.41 24.10
N GLU A 174 1.77 -8.22 23.36
CA GLU A 174 1.76 -9.68 23.54
C GLU A 174 2.13 -10.10 24.96
N ARG A 175 3.17 -9.49 25.57
CA ARG A 175 3.56 -9.75 26.97
C ARG A 175 2.42 -9.53 27.96
N LEU A 176 1.62 -8.48 27.76
CA LEU A 176 0.49 -8.18 28.62
C LEU A 176 -0.60 -9.26 28.50
N PHE A 177 -0.89 -9.72 27.29
CA PHE A 177 -1.84 -10.81 27.09
C PHE A 177 -1.32 -12.16 27.58
N GLU A 178 -0.01 -12.45 27.45
CA GLU A 178 0.61 -13.64 28.06
C GLU A 178 0.48 -13.61 29.59
N GLN A 179 0.81 -12.49 30.24
CA GLN A 179 0.64 -12.33 31.68
C GLN A 179 -0.83 -12.46 32.11
N SER A 180 -1.76 -11.93 31.29
CA SER A 180 -3.19 -12.06 31.55
C SER A 180 -3.65 -13.53 31.51
N LEU A 181 -3.12 -14.33 30.59
CA LEU A 181 -3.46 -15.73 30.42
C LEU A 181 -2.90 -16.58 31.58
N LEU A 182 -1.67 -16.30 32.01
CA LEU A 182 -1.07 -16.93 33.18
C LEU A 182 -1.89 -16.66 34.45
N ALA A 183 -2.22 -15.39 34.70
CA ALA A 183 -3.04 -15.01 35.84
C ALA A 183 -4.43 -15.67 35.79
N LEU A 184 -5.05 -15.74 34.60
CA LEU A 184 -6.33 -16.40 34.42
C LEU A 184 -6.26 -17.90 34.74
N HIS A 185 -5.25 -18.61 34.21
CA HIS A 185 -5.08 -20.05 34.47
C HIS A 185 -4.80 -20.35 35.94
N SER A 186 -3.93 -19.57 36.60
CA SER A 186 -3.66 -19.72 38.04
C SER A 186 -4.85 -19.33 38.93
N SER A 187 -5.85 -18.62 38.41
CA SER A 187 -7.08 -18.30 39.17
C SER A 187 -8.01 -19.51 39.38
N GLY A 188 -7.89 -20.54 38.54
CA GLY A 188 -8.78 -21.70 38.52
C GLY A 188 -10.24 -21.40 38.11
N GLN A 189 -10.55 -20.16 37.72
CA GLN A 189 -11.91 -19.73 37.38
C GLN A 189 -12.39 -20.36 36.07
N LYS A 190 -13.68 -20.72 36.02
CA LYS A 190 -14.35 -21.30 34.85
C LYS A 190 -15.68 -20.57 34.61
N GLY A 191 -16.21 -20.67 33.39
CA GLY A 191 -17.50 -20.08 33.00
C GLY A 191 -17.37 -19.12 31.81
N GLU A 192 -18.50 -18.55 31.36
CA GLU A 192 -18.54 -17.74 30.13
C GLU A 192 -17.63 -16.51 30.17
N PHE A 193 -17.52 -15.84 31.33
CA PHE A 193 -16.64 -14.66 31.47
C PHE A 193 -15.16 -15.03 31.44
N ALA A 194 -14.77 -16.13 32.11
CA ALA A 194 -13.40 -16.65 32.04
C ALA A 194 -13.06 -17.12 30.61
N GLY A 195 -13.99 -17.79 29.93
CA GLY A 195 -13.84 -18.18 28.52
C GLY A 195 -13.70 -16.98 27.57
N TYR A 196 -14.41 -15.89 27.82
CA TYR A 196 -14.21 -14.61 27.12
C TYR A 196 -12.82 -14.03 27.34
N LEU A 197 -12.34 -13.95 28.59
CA LEU A 197 -11.00 -13.44 28.89
C LEU A 197 -9.91 -14.32 28.27
N GLU A 198 -10.06 -15.64 28.33
CA GLU A 198 -9.14 -16.60 27.70
C GLU A 198 -9.13 -16.45 26.17
N ALA A 199 -10.31 -16.26 25.58
CA ALA A 199 -10.43 -16.02 24.15
C ALA A 199 -9.71 -14.75 23.71
N ARG A 200 -9.83 -13.66 24.49
CA ARG A 200 -9.12 -12.41 24.22
C ARG A 200 -7.62 -12.60 24.24
N ALA A 201 -7.09 -13.23 25.29
CA ALA A 201 -5.67 -13.49 25.39
C ALA A 201 -5.16 -14.38 24.24
N ASN A 202 -5.86 -15.46 23.90
CA ASN A 202 -5.48 -16.32 22.77
C ASN A 202 -5.52 -15.60 21.43
N PHE A 203 -6.51 -14.71 21.21
CA PHE A 203 -6.62 -13.93 19.99
C PHE A 203 -5.44 -12.95 19.83
N TYR A 204 -5.11 -12.20 20.88
CA TYR A 204 -3.98 -11.27 20.87
C TYR A 204 -2.60 -11.95 20.93
N LEU A 205 -2.57 -13.25 21.23
CA LEU A 205 -1.42 -14.12 21.00
C LEU A 205 -1.52 -14.84 19.64
N HIS A 206 -2.30 -14.27 18.73
CA HIS A 206 -2.45 -14.63 17.32
C HIS A 206 -2.95 -16.05 17.06
N SER A 207 -3.77 -16.60 17.96
CA SER A 207 -4.48 -17.86 17.74
C SER A 207 -5.99 -17.67 17.77
N ARG A 208 -6.56 -17.33 16.61
CA ARG A 208 -8.01 -17.29 16.40
C ARG A 208 -8.69 -18.66 16.66
N PRO A 209 -8.18 -19.81 16.21
CA PRO A 209 -8.79 -21.11 16.52
C PRO A 209 -8.93 -21.37 18.03
N ALA A 210 -7.88 -21.09 18.81
CA ALA A 210 -7.91 -21.25 20.26
C ALA A 210 -8.86 -20.22 20.92
N ALA A 211 -8.94 -19.00 20.40
CA ALA A 211 -9.89 -18.00 20.88
C ALA A 211 -11.35 -18.45 20.69
N LEU A 212 -11.69 -18.97 19.51
CA LEU A 212 -13.04 -19.47 19.22
C LEU A 212 -13.42 -20.68 20.07
N LYS A 213 -12.45 -21.57 20.34
CA LYS A 213 -12.61 -22.71 21.26
C LYS A 213 -12.91 -22.22 22.68
N SER A 214 -12.15 -21.23 23.17
CA SER A 214 -12.32 -20.65 24.51
C SER A 214 -13.68 -19.97 24.68
N LEU A 215 -14.20 -19.33 23.62
CA LEU A 215 -15.55 -18.75 23.64
C LEU A 215 -16.67 -19.79 23.70
N GLY A 216 -16.51 -20.94 23.03
CA GLY A 216 -17.58 -21.94 22.89
C GLY A 216 -18.91 -21.36 22.39
N GLN A 217 -20.04 -22.02 22.65
CA GLN A 217 -21.38 -21.48 22.33
C GLN A 217 -21.87 -20.51 23.44
N THR A 218 -21.12 -19.43 23.67
CA THR A 218 -21.45 -18.42 24.69
C THR A 218 -22.75 -17.67 24.38
N LYS A 219 -23.51 -17.36 25.43
CA LYS A 219 -24.69 -16.47 25.40
C LYS A 219 -24.42 -15.11 26.07
N SER A 220 -23.24 -14.89 26.63
CA SER A 220 -22.86 -13.61 27.23
C SER A 220 -22.74 -12.52 26.18
N ALA A 221 -23.13 -11.28 26.54
CA ALA A 221 -23.04 -10.14 25.63
C ALA A 221 -21.57 -9.88 25.21
N GLU A 222 -20.64 -10.03 26.16
CA GLU A 222 -19.20 -9.92 25.95
C GLU A 222 -18.69 -10.95 24.94
N GLY A 223 -19.12 -12.21 25.11
CA GLY A 223 -18.70 -13.31 24.25
C GLY A 223 -19.25 -13.22 22.82
N ILE A 224 -20.50 -12.77 22.67
CA ILE A 224 -21.11 -12.53 21.36
C ILE A 224 -20.39 -11.39 20.63
N ALA A 225 -20.18 -10.25 21.31
CA ALA A 225 -19.47 -9.11 20.73
C ALA A 225 -18.03 -9.48 20.32
N PHE A 226 -17.30 -10.21 21.16
CA PHE A 226 -15.94 -10.63 20.84
C PHE A 226 -15.87 -11.70 19.74
N ARG A 227 -16.85 -12.61 19.66
CA ARG A 227 -16.97 -13.54 18.53
C ARG A 227 -17.11 -12.80 17.20
N ALA A 228 -17.95 -11.76 17.17
CA ALA A 228 -18.11 -10.92 16.00
C ALA A 228 -16.79 -10.23 15.61
N PHE A 229 -16.06 -9.68 16.59
CA PHE A 229 -14.72 -9.11 16.37
C PHE A 229 -13.73 -10.11 15.78
N VAL A 230 -13.59 -11.30 16.38
CA VAL A 230 -12.66 -12.36 15.94
C VAL A 230 -13.02 -12.90 14.54
N ASN A 231 -14.29 -12.80 14.14
CA ASN A 231 -14.74 -13.16 12.80
C ASN A 231 -14.60 -12.03 11.77
N GLY A 232 -14.23 -10.81 12.18
CA GLY A 232 -14.30 -9.64 11.32
C GLY A 232 -15.73 -9.33 10.89
N ASN A 233 -16.73 -9.59 11.73
CA ASN A 233 -18.14 -9.28 11.46
C ASN A 233 -18.49 -7.92 12.05
N LEU A 234 -18.21 -6.85 11.30
CA LEU A 234 -18.38 -5.48 11.76
C LEU A 234 -19.86 -5.15 12.11
N PRO A 235 -20.87 -5.44 11.27
CA PRO A 235 -22.26 -5.13 11.60
C PRO A 235 -22.76 -5.83 12.87
N GLU A 236 -22.39 -7.10 13.05
CA GLU A 236 -22.76 -7.84 14.27
C GLU A 236 -22.04 -7.26 15.48
N MET A 237 -20.77 -6.90 15.36
CA MET A 237 -20.00 -6.29 16.45
C MET A 237 -20.61 -4.96 16.89
N GLU A 238 -20.95 -4.06 15.95
CA GLU A 238 -21.58 -2.77 16.24
C GLU A 238 -22.88 -2.92 17.04
N LYS A 239 -23.68 -3.93 16.70
CA LYS A 239 -24.92 -4.24 17.41
C LYS A 239 -24.65 -4.89 18.76
N ALA A 240 -23.84 -5.96 18.78
CA ALA A 240 -23.62 -6.79 19.95
C ALA A 240 -22.93 -6.03 21.08
N VAL A 241 -21.99 -5.16 20.73
CA VAL A 241 -21.24 -4.40 21.72
C VAL A 241 -22.22 -3.61 22.60
N LEU A 242 -23.31 -3.04 22.05
CA LEU A 242 -24.24 -2.14 22.78
C LEU A 242 -24.96 -2.84 23.93
N GLY A 243 -25.04 -4.17 23.90
CA GLY A 243 -25.62 -4.98 24.97
C GLY A 243 -24.68 -5.26 26.14
N VAL A 244 -23.39 -4.91 26.03
CA VAL A 244 -22.38 -5.21 27.06
C VAL A 244 -22.51 -4.23 28.23
N LYS A 245 -22.88 -4.77 29.40
CA LYS A 245 -23.12 -3.99 30.62
C LYS A 245 -21.88 -3.84 31.50
N ASN A 246 -20.93 -4.78 31.42
CA ASN A 246 -19.66 -4.67 32.14
C ASN A 246 -18.85 -3.49 31.57
N GLU A 247 -18.56 -2.49 32.39
CA GLU A 247 -17.93 -1.24 31.97
C GLU A 247 -16.54 -1.48 31.38
N ILE A 248 -15.73 -2.32 32.03
CA ILE A 248 -14.37 -2.65 31.57
C ILE A 248 -14.42 -3.41 30.24
N SER A 249 -15.26 -4.45 30.13
CA SER A 249 -15.42 -5.19 28.88
C SER A 249 -15.91 -4.30 27.74
N ARG A 250 -16.88 -3.42 28.01
CA ARG A 250 -17.40 -2.47 27.02
C ARG A 250 -16.31 -1.49 26.58
N LEU A 251 -15.52 -0.93 27.49
CA LEU A 251 -14.39 -0.05 27.15
C LEU A 251 -13.38 -0.74 26.24
N MET A 252 -13.05 -2.01 26.51
CA MET A 252 -12.11 -2.76 25.69
C MET A 252 -12.68 -3.11 24.30
N LEU A 253 -13.93 -3.55 24.24
CA LEU A 253 -14.61 -3.86 22.98
C LEU A 253 -14.84 -2.63 22.09
N GLU A 254 -14.91 -1.42 22.66
CA GLU A 254 -15.00 -0.18 21.87
C GLU A 254 -13.68 0.11 21.13
N ILE A 255 -12.53 -0.17 21.74
CA ILE A 255 -11.22 -0.11 21.04
C ILE A 255 -11.16 -1.18 19.95
N GLU A 256 -11.58 -2.41 20.26
CA GLU A 256 -11.61 -3.51 19.28
C GLU A 256 -12.54 -3.19 18.09
N LEU A 257 -13.69 -2.55 18.34
CA LEU A 257 -14.60 -2.09 17.28
C LEU A 257 -13.93 -1.03 16.41
N GLN A 258 -13.20 -0.13 17.05
CA GLN A 258 -12.46 0.93 16.40
C GLN A 258 -11.34 0.37 15.49
N ASP A 259 -10.62 -0.65 15.96
CA ASP A 259 -9.61 -1.37 15.18
C ASP A 259 -10.24 -2.03 13.94
N LEU A 260 -11.40 -2.69 14.09
CA LEU A 260 -12.07 -3.36 12.99
C LEU A 260 -12.61 -2.36 11.94
N ARG A 261 -13.18 -1.23 12.38
CA ARG A 261 -13.60 -0.14 11.47
C ARG A 261 -12.44 0.41 10.68
N GLN A 262 -11.31 0.65 11.34
CA GLN A 262 -10.09 1.12 10.69
C GLN A 262 -9.61 0.11 9.64
N ALA A 263 -9.57 -1.18 9.98
CA ALA A 263 -9.14 -2.22 9.06
C ALA A 263 -10.01 -2.31 7.79
N TYR A 264 -11.29 -1.95 7.88
CA TYR A 264 -12.22 -1.93 6.74
C TYR A 264 -12.35 -0.55 6.07
N GLY A 265 -11.57 0.45 6.49
CA GLY A 265 -11.58 1.80 5.92
C GLY A 265 -12.89 2.54 6.16
N VAL A 266 -13.60 2.24 7.25
CA VAL A 266 -14.85 2.92 7.62
C VAL A 266 -14.50 4.24 8.31
N SER A 267 -14.92 5.35 7.71
CA SER A 267 -14.73 6.69 8.29
C SER A 267 -15.46 6.83 9.63
N LEU A 268 -14.79 7.42 10.60
CA LEU A 268 -15.28 7.56 11.96
C LEU A 268 -16.03 8.87 12.11
N LYS A 269 -17.36 8.82 12.06
CA LYS A 269 -18.23 9.99 12.33
C LYS A 269 -17.94 10.65 13.67
N THR A 270 -17.48 9.87 14.65
CA THR A 270 -17.05 10.35 15.96
C THR A 270 -15.82 9.55 16.39
N PRO A 271 -14.62 10.19 16.48
CA PRO A 271 -13.38 9.49 16.82
C PRO A 271 -13.38 8.85 18.22
N VAL A 272 -14.26 9.30 19.12
CA VAL A 272 -14.40 8.80 20.49
C VAL A 272 -15.87 8.53 20.80
N PRO A 273 -16.26 7.28 21.10
CA PRO A 273 -17.65 6.96 21.43
C PRO A 273 -18.16 7.70 22.67
N ALA A 274 -19.43 8.13 22.67
CA ALA A 274 -20.04 8.86 23.81
C ALA A 274 -20.01 8.06 25.12
N PHE A 275 -20.14 6.74 25.05
CA PHE A 275 -19.95 5.85 26.20
C PHE A 275 -18.55 5.99 26.79
N VAL A 276 -17.50 5.97 25.96
CA VAL A 276 -16.10 6.09 26.40
C VAL A 276 -15.87 7.44 27.07
N VAL A 277 -16.38 8.53 26.49
CA VAL A 277 -16.31 9.86 27.10
C VAL A 277 -16.94 9.84 28.49
N THR A 278 -18.17 9.35 28.60
CA THR A 278 -18.92 9.30 29.88
C THR A 278 -18.22 8.41 30.92
N ALA A 279 -17.71 7.26 30.51
CA ALA A 279 -17.02 6.32 31.39
C ALA A 279 -15.68 6.88 31.89
N LEU A 280 -15.04 7.79 31.17
CA LEU A 280 -13.70 8.30 31.52
C LEU A 280 -13.69 9.75 32.03
N ASP A 281 -14.83 10.47 31.97
CA ASP A 281 -14.95 11.89 32.36
C ASP A 281 -14.41 12.19 33.77
N LYS A 282 -14.63 11.26 34.72
CA LYS A 282 -14.18 11.39 36.11
C LYS A 282 -12.84 10.70 36.40
N ARG A 283 -12.16 10.19 35.36
CA ARG A 283 -10.97 9.32 35.48
C ARG A 283 -9.84 9.81 34.57
N PRO A 284 -9.27 11.00 34.83
CA PRO A 284 -8.31 11.65 33.94
C PRO A 284 -7.05 10.81 33.68
N PHE A 285 -6.64 9.98 34.65
CA PHE A 285 -5.52 9.04 34.49
C PHE A 285 -5.73 8.09 33.30
N TRP A 286 -6.91 7.45 33.24
CA TRP A 286 -7.26 6.49 32.19
C TRP A 286 -7.69 7.19 30.90
N GLN A 287 -8.38 8.33 31.00
CA GLN A 287 -8.85 9.10 29.86
C GLN A 287 -7.71 9.36 28.86
N ALA A 288 -6.55 9.80 29.33
CA ALA A 288 -5.40 10.07 28.46
C ALA A 288 -4.89 8.82 27.70
N LEU A 289 -4.90 7.64 28.34
CA LEU A 289 -4.43 6.39 27.71
C LEU A 289 -5.43 5.84 26.68
N PHE A 290 -6.73 5.85 27.02
CA PHE A 290 -7.78 5.41 26.10
C PHE A 290 -7.90 6.33 24.89
N LEU A 291 -7.87 7.66 25.09
CA LEU A 291 -7.92 8.61 23.98
C LEU A 291 -6.72 8.47 23.06
N ARG A 292 -5.52 8.26 23.63
CA ARG A 292 -4.32 7.97 22.85
C ARG A 292 -4.55 6.75 21.95
N ARG A 293 -5.09 5.67 22.50
CA ARG A 293 -5.32 4.43 21.74
C ARG A 293 -6.39 4.56 20.66
N LEU A 294 -7.48 5.30 20.93
CA LEU A 294 -8.55 5.54 19.94
C LEU A 294 -8.10 6.42 18.76
N GLN A 295 -7.11 7.28 18.99
CA GLN A 295 -6.54 8.17 17.98
C GLN A 295 -5.26 7.60 17.34
N GLU A 296 -4.89 6.35 17.61
CA GLU A 296 -3.64 5.76 17.14
C GLU A 296 -3.49 5.87 15.61
N TYR A 297 -4.56 5.57 14.86
CA TYR A 297 -4.56 5.53 13.40
C TYR A 297 -4.78 6.89 12.72
N ASP A 298 -5.04 7.96 13.47
CA ASP A 298 -5.12 9.31 12.90
C ASP A 298 -3.72 9.81 12.54
N GLN A 299 -3.40 9.82 11.24
CA GLN A 299 -2.09 10.22 10.72
C GLN A 299 -1.72 11.68 11.00
N TRP A 300 -2.70 12.55 11.33
CA TRP A 300 -2.46 13.97 11.58
C TRP A 300 -2.24 14.30 13.05
N THR A 301 -2.74 13.47 13.96
CA THR A 301 -2.64 13.72 15.41
C THR A 301 -1.47 12.96 16.03
N VAL A 302 -0.55 13.68 16.66
CA VAL A 302 0.54 13.07 17.47
C VAL A 302 0.37 13.55 18.89
N GLN A 303 0.14 12.63 19.83
CA GLN A 303 0.00 12.96 21.24
C GLN A 303 1.36 13.32 21.85
N SER A 304 1.37 14.21 22.84
CA SER A 304 2.62 14.61 23.52
C SER A 304 3.19 13.50 24.40
N ASN A 305 4.51 13.32 24.39
CA ASN A 305 5.22 12.46 25.34
C ASN A 305 5.35 13.11 26.74
N VAL A 306 5.11 14.42 26.87
CA VAL A 306 5.02 15.08 28.18
C VAL A 306 3.90 14.47 29.02
N GLN A 307 2.79 14.06 28.40
CA GLN A 307 1.69 13.40 29.10
C GLN A 307 2.12 12.05 29.71
N VAL A 308 2.95 11.27 28.99
CA VAL A 308 3.49 10.00 29.52
C VAL A 308 4.42 10.27 30.70
N LYS A 309 5.28 11.30 30.59
CA LYS A 309 6.15 11.71 31.70
C LYS A 309 5.33 12.12 32.93
N TRP A 310 4.27 12.89 32.74
CA TRP A 310 3.37 13.30 33.82
C TRP A 310 2.70 12.09 34.49
N GLN A 311 2.25 11.10 33.72
CA GLN A 311 1.70 9.86 34.28
C GLN A 311 2.72 9.08 35.11
N LEU A 312 3.98 9.03 34.69
CA LEU A 312 5.06 8.41 35.46
C LEU A 312 5.28 9.13 36.79
N ASP A 313 5.32 10.47 36.77
CA ASP A 313 5.50 11.30 37.97
C ASP A 313 4.42 11.06 39.03
N GLN A 314 3.19 10.76 38.60
CA GLN A 314 2.09 10.47 39.52
C GLN A 314 2.07 9.02 40.02
N SER A 315 2.41 8.07 39.15
CA SER A 315 2.19 6.64 39.42
C SER A 315 3.42 5.93 40.01
N LEU A 316 4.61 6.34 39.60
CA LEU A 316 5.90 5.76 39.99
C LEU A 316 6.94 6.88 40.23
N PRO A 317 6.70 7.80 41.19
CA PRO A 317 7.50 9.00 41.37
C PRO A 317 8.98 8.70 41.64
N ILE A 318 9.86 9.53 41.06
CA ILE A 318 11.29 9.54 41.35
C ILE A 318 11.62 10.91 41.96
N GLU A 319 12.19 10.90 43.16
CA GLU A 319 12.56 12.10 43.89
C GLU A 319 13.47 13.02 43.05
N GLY A 320 13.07 14.29 42.93
CA GLY A 320 13.80 15.32 42.17
C GLY A 320 13.82 15.13 40.65
N PHE A 321 13.04 14.19 40.10
CA PHE A 321 13.00 13.90 38.66
C PHE A 321 11.60 14.06 38.04
N ASP A 322 10.75 14.91 38.62
CA ASP A 322 9.45 15.28 38.07
C ASP A 322 9.54 16.41 37.02
N LEU A 323 8.46 16.61 36.25
CA LEU A 323 8.39 17.67 35.23
C LEU A 323 8.57 19.08 35.81
N GLU A 324 7.99 19.36 36.98
CA GLU A 324 8.03 20.69 37.60
C GLU A 324 9.46 21.07 37.99
N THR A 325 10.19 20.13 38.61
CA THR A 325 11.61 20.25 38.93
C THR A 325 12.46 20.43 37.68
N LYS A 326 12.20 19.65 36.60
CA LYS A 326 12.95 19.77 35.35
C LYS A 326 12.74 21.15 34.68
N VAL A 327 11.49 21.64 34.64
CA VAL A 327 11.17 22.97 34.09
C VAL A 327 11.81 24.08 34.93
N ARG A 328 11.73 24.00 36.26
CA ARG A 328 12.39 24.96 37.17
C ARG A 328 13.90 25.01 36.96
N ASN A 329 14.55 23.86 36.79
CA ASN A 329 15.99 23.78 36.53
C ASN A 329 16.38 24.38 35.17
N LEU A 330 15.58 24.17 34.12
CA LEU A 330 15.81 24.80 32.82
C LEU A 330 15.67 26.32 32.90
N GLN A 331 14.63 26.81 33.59
CA GLN A 331 14.41 28.23 33.82
C GLN A 331 15.56 28.87 34.61
N ALA A 332 16.05 28.21 35.66
CA ALA A 332 17.21 28.66 36.43
C ALA A 332 18.50 28.74 35.60
N GLN A 333 18.62 27.94 34.54
CA GLN A 333 19.73 27.98 33.56
C GLN A 333 19.50 28.97 32.41
N GLY A 334 18.40 29.73 32.41
CA GLY A 334 18.04 30.62 31.30
C GLY A 334 17.63 29.90 30.01
N LYS A 335 17.31 28.60 30.06
CA LYS A 335 16.89 27.79 28.91
C LYS A 335 15.37 27.72 28.81
N LYS A 336 14.85 27.70 27.58
CA LYS A 336 13.43 27.42 27.32
C LYS A 336 13.17 25.93 27.40
N ALA A 337 12.00 25.56 27.92
CA ALA A 337 11.53 24.19 27.92
C ALA A 337 11.15 23.76 26.49
N ASP A 338 11.82 22.73 25.98
CA ASP A 338 11.47 22.07 24.73
C ASP A 338 10.56 20.87 25.00
N GLU A 339 9.44 20.77 24.28
CA GLU A 339 8.43 19.74 24.51
C GLU A 339 8.96 18.33 24.21
N ILE A 340 9.79 18.19 23.16
CA ILE A 340 10.38 16.90 22.79
C ILE A 340 11.37 16.49 23.88
N GLU A 341 12.26 17.37 24.32
CA GLU A 341 13.24 17.09 25.37
C GLU A 341 12.57 16.73 26.72
N LEU A 342 11.48 17.44 27.07
CA LEU A 342 10.68 17.12 28.25
C LEU A 342 10.01 15.76 28.10
N GLY A 343 9.38 15.48 26.97
CA GLY A 343 8.72 14.21 26.70
C GLY A 343 9.67 13.02 26.71
N MET A 344 10.85 13.15 26.09
CA MET A 344 11.86 12.09 26.05
C MET A 344 12.50 11.79 27.41
N SER A 345 12.36 12.68 28.40
CA SER A 345 12.74 12.38 29.79
C SER A 345 11.94 11.22 30.40
N ALA A 346 10.80 10.86 29.82
CA ALA A 346 10.02 9.70 30.22
C ALA A 346 10.80 8.38 30.05
N LEU A 347 11.67 8.25 29.03
CA LEU A 347 12.48 7.04 28.87
C LEU A 347 13.48 6.86 30.02
N GLU A 348 14.13 7.94 30.42
CA GLU A 348 15.05 7.92 31.58
C GLU A 348 14.29 7.68 32.88
N HIS A 349 13.08 8.23 33.02
CA HIS A 349 12.19 7.94 34.15
C HIS A 349 11.89 6.43 34.19
N ILE A 350 11.45 5.83 33.08
CA ILE A 350 11.16 4.40 32.97
C ILE A 350 12.39 3.57 33.36
N ARG A 351 13.58 3.94 32.86
CA ARG A 351 14.84 3.24 33.19
C ARG A 351 15.13 3.24 34.69
N ARG A 352 14.96 4.38 35.36
CA ARG A 352 15.17 4.52 36.81
C ARG A 352 14.09 3.81 37.63
N ALA A 353 12.83 3.91 37.22
CA ALA A 353 11.69 3.29 37.91
C ALA A 353 11.68 1.76 37.76
N ARG A 354 12.31 1.22 36.70
CA ARG A 354 12.34 -0.21 36.43
C ARG A 354 12.99 -1.01 37.56
N GLY A 355 14.15 -0.60 38.07
CA GLY A 355 14.81 -1.31 39.18
C GLY A 355 13.90 -1.54 40.40
N PRO A 356 13.32 -0.47 40.98
CA PRO A 356 12.32 -0.57 42.06
C PRO A 356 11.08 -1.39 41.69
N ALA A 357 10.48 -1.14 40.52
CA ALA A 357 9.29 -1.87 40.04
C ALA A 357 9.54 -3.38 39.93
N LEU A 358 10.79 -3.79 39.68
CA LEU A 358 11.18 -5.19 39.57
C LEU A 358 11.49 -5.86 40.91
N GLN A 359 11.69 -5.12 42.01
CA GLN A 359 12.02 -5.71 43.32
C GLN A 359 10.92 -6.63 43.82
N ALA A 360 9.66 -6.23 43.62
CA ALA A 360 8.50 -7.04 43.97
C ALA A 360 8.34 -8.29 43.09
N CYS A 361 9.13 -8.46 42.03
CA CYS A 361 8.91 -9.37 40.90
C CYS A 361 10.05 -10.36 40.62
N LYS A 362 10.99 -10.52 41.55
CA LYS A 362 12.21 -11.32 41.33
C LYS A 362 11.98 -12.83 41.17
N SER A 363 10.86 -13.36 41.69
CA SER A 363 10.50 -14.78 41.56
C SER A 363 9.32 -14.98 40.61
N SER A 364 9.06 -16.22 40.19
CA SER A 364 7.94 -16.60 39.31
C SER A 364 6.53 -16.29 39.82
N HIS A 365 6.39 -15.85 41.07
CA HIS A 365 5.11 -15.85 41.78
C HIS A 365 4.47 -14.50 42.19
N PRO A 366 5.12 -13.33 42.15
CA PRO A 366 4.45 -12.06 42.40
C PRO A 366 3.84 -11.46 41.13
N MET A 367 2.78 -10.68 41.33
CA MET A 367 2.21 -9.79 40.32
C MET A 367 3.23 -8.74 39.87
N CYS A 368 3.33 -8.48 38.57
CA CYS A 368 4.28 -7.53 37.98
C CYS A 368 3.63 -6.35 37.27
N VAL A 369 2.53 -5.87 37.85
CA VAL A 369 1.74 -4.78 37.29
C VAL A 369 2.55 -3.52 37.03
N ASP A 370 3.46 -3.12 37.94
CA ASP A 370 4.30 -1.92 37.73
C ASP A 370 5.26 -2.09 36.55
N ALA A 371 5.87 -3.27 36.41
CA ALA A 371 6.74 -3.58 35.28
C ALA A 371 5.96 -3.62 33.96
N ALA A 372 4.79 -4.26 33.98
CA ALA A 372 3.88 -4.33 32.84
C ALA A 372 3.35 -2.95 32.42
N TYR A 373 3.07 -2.08 33.39
CA TYR A 373 2.68 -0.70 33.15
C TYR A 373 3.82 0.12 32.52
N LEU A 374 5.05 -0.02 33.04
CA LEU A 374 6.24 0.60 32.44
C LEU A 374 6.46 0.14 30.99
N ASP A 375 6.18 -1.13 30.67
CA ASP A 375 6.29 -1.67 29.32
C ASP A 375 5.29 -1.03 28.36
N MET A 376 4.04 -0.87 28.80
CA MET A 376 2.99 -0.20 28.02
C MET A 376 3.33 1.27 27.77
N LEU A 377 3.86 1.97 28.78
CA LEU A 377 4.28 3.37 28.62
C LEU A 377 5.50 3.51 27.70
N GLU A 378 6.47 2.61 27.79
CA GLU A 378 7.62 2.58 26.88
C GLU A 378 7.17 2.38 25.42
N ALA A 379 6.28 1.43 25.18
CA ALA A 379 5.66 1.20 23.86
C ALA A 379 4.95 2.46 23.34
N ASN A 380 4.19 3.15 24.20
CA ASN A 380 3.51 4.40 23.88
C ASN A 380 4.49 5.53 23.48
N LEU A 381 5.64 5.64 24.13
CA LEU A 381 6.67 6.63 23.78
C LEU A 381 7.27 6.34 22.41
N ILE A 382 7.59 5.08 22.13
CA ILE A 382 8.17 4.64 20.85
C ILE A 382 7.17 4.86 19.71
N SER A 383 5.92 4.39 19.89
CA SER A 383 4.83 4.58 18.91
C SER A 383 4.64 6.04 18.52
N ASN A 384 4.68 6.95 19.51
CA ASN A 384 4.60 8.38 19.26
C ASN A 384 5.77 8.94 18.43
N VAL A 385 6.99 8.48 18.70
CA VAL A 385 8.16 8.89 17.92
C VAL A 385 8.02 8.42 16.48
N VAL A 386 7.64 7.16 16.27
CA VAL A 386 7.36 6.59 14.93
C VAL A 386 6.31 7.43 14.22
N LYS A 387 5.17 7.68 14.86
CA LYS A 387 4.07 8.48 14.31
C LYS A 387 4.48 9.92 13.97
N LEU A 388 5.33 10.53 14.78
CA LEU A 388 5.85 11.87 14.53
C LEU A 388 6.76 11.90 13.29
N LEU A 389 7.64 10.91 13.14
CA LEU A 389 8.49 10.75 11.96
C LEU A 389 7.63 10.52 10.70
N ASP A 390 6.65 9.62 10.77
CA ASP A 390 5.75 9.32 9.66
C ASP A 390 4.90 10.52 9.28
N LYS A 391 4.29 11.23 10.24
CA LYS A 391 3.55 12.47 9.96
C LYS A 391 4.43 13.51 9.25
N THR A 392 5.67 13.68 9.70
CA THR A 392 6.59 14.69 9.15
C THR A 392 7.05 14.30 7.74
N ALA A 393 7.36 13.02 7.52
CA ALA A 393 7.81 12.53 6.22
C ALA A 393 6.65 12.33 5.24
N LEU A 394 5.66 11.49 5.58
CA LEU A 394 4.57 11.09 4.69
C LEU A 394 3.48 12.16 4.57
N SER A 395 2.90 12.60 5.68
CA SER A 395 1.73 13.50 5.65
C SER A 395 2.11 14.95 5.32
N GLN A 396 3.27 15.41 5.78
CA GLN A 396 3.77 16.77 5.51
C GLN A 396 4.76 16.85 4.34
N GLY A 397 5.27 15.72 3.83
CA GLY A 397 6.23 15.70 2.73
C GLY A 397 7.61 16.29 3.07
N ASN A 398 8.00 16.38 4.35
CA ASN A 398 9.22 17.05 4.80
C ASN A 398 10.28 16.04 5.27
N TYR A 399 10.93 15.38 4.31
CA TYR A 399 11.85 14.27 4.56
C TYR A 399 13.14 14.71 5.28
N GLU A 400 13.68 15.88 4.96
CA GLU A 400 14.90 16.41 5.58
C GLU A 400 14.68 16.72 7.06
N ARG A 401 13.52 17.29 7.40
CA ARG A 401 13.15 17.52 8.80
C ARG A 401 12.96 16.19 9.53
N ALA A 402 12.26 15.24 8.91
CA ALA A 402 12.05 13.92 9.50
C ALA A 402 13.38 13.18 9.74
N GLU A 403 14.33 13.21 8.80
CA GLU A 403 15.65 12.59 8.97
C GLU A 403 16.42 13.23 10.14
N LYS A 404 16.47 14.57 10.23
CA LYS A 404 17.12 15.29 11.35
C LYS A 404 16.46 15.00 12.69
N MET A 405 15.14 14.91 12.73
CA MET A 405 14.41 14.51 13.93
C MET A 405 14.75 13.07 14.31
N GLY A 406 14.85 12.18 13.33
CA GLY A 406 15.34 10.82 13.51
C GLY A 406 16.73 10.78 14.14
N GLU A 407 17.69 11.50 13.57
CA GLU A 407 19.05 11.63 14.11
C GLU A 407 19.06 12.05 15.59
N TYR A 408 18.20 13.00 15.98
CA TYR A 408 18.01 13.36 17.40
C TYR A 408 17.49 12.19 18.24
N PHE A 409 16.43 11.49 17.79
CA PHE A 409 15.86 10.35 18.51
C PHE A 409 16.80 9.14 18.59
N SER A 410 17.78 9.02 17.69
CA SER A 410 18.79 7.97 17.73
C SER A 410 19.57 7.95 19.05
N GLY A 411 19.76 9.10 19.71
CA GLY A 411 20.39 9.18 21.02
C GLY A 411 19.64 8.42 22.14
N TYR A 412 18.36 8.14 21.92
CA TYR A 412 17.49 7.44 22.87
C TYR A 412 17.08 6.04 22.41
N LEU A 413 16.86 5.85 21.10
CA LEU A 413 16.18 4.68 20.54
C LEU A 413 17.06 3.86 19.58
N ASN A 414 18.36 4.14 19.48
CA ASN A 414 19.23 3.33 18.62
C ASN A 414 19.20 1.84 19.03
N GLY A 415 18.98 0.97 18.05
CA GLY A 415 18.79 -0.47 18.27
C GLY A 415 17.34 -0.91 18.53
N ASN A 416 16.39 0.02 18.70
CA ASN A 416 14.97 -0.32 18.73
C ASN A 416 14.45 -0.62 17.30
N PRO A 417 13.77 -1.77 17.08
CA PRO A 417 13.39 -2.20 15.74
C PRO A 417 12.31 -1.32 15.09
N ASP A 418 11.30 -0.87 15.82
CA ASP A 418 10.24 -0.01 15.28
C ASP A 418 10.78 1.37 14.88
N TYR A 419 11.68 1.93 15.68
CA TYR A 419 12.40 3.16 15.34
C TYR A 419 13.29 2.96 14.09
N ALA A 420 14.04 1.86 14.01
CA ALA A 420 14.85 1.55 12.83
C ALA A 420 13.99 1.42 11.57
N LEU A 421 12.83 0.75 11.65
CA LEU A 421 11.86 0.66 10.56
C LEU A 421 11.31 2.04 10.16
N ALA A 422 10.94 2.88 11.14
CA ALA A 422 10.49 4.25 10.88
C ALA A 422 11.55 5.07 10.14
N MET A 423 12.82 4.95 10.54
CA MET A 423 13.94 5.57 9.82
C MET A 423 14.10 5.03 8.40
N ALA A 424 13.93 3.73 8.20
CA ALA A 424 13.93 3.14 6.86
C ALA A 424 12.79 3.72 5.99
N ASN A 425 11.60 3.92 6.55
CA ASN A 425 10.47 4.55 5.87
C ASN A 425 10.74 6.02 5.52
N VAL A 426 11.25 6.83 6.46
CA VAL A 426 11.65 8.23 6.21
C VAL A 426 12.63 8.31 5.03
N LEU A 427 13.66 7.45 5.04
CA LEU A 427 14.64 7.39 3.96
C LEU A 427 14.04 6.89 2.64
N ASN A 428 13.10 5.94 2.69
CA ASN A 428 12.39 5.47 1.50
C ASN A 428 11.52 6.57 0.86
N PHE A 429 10.86 7.40 1.68
CA PHE A 429 10.16 8.57 1.16
C PHE A 429 11.13 9.60 0.58
N LYS A 430 12.27 9.84 1.25
CA LYS A 430 13.35 10.68 0.72
C LYS A 430 13.89 10.17 -0.61
N LEU A 431 14.05 8.85 -0.78
CA LEU A 431 14.51 8.22 -2.02
C LEU A 431 13.61 8.56 -3.21
N LYS A 432 12.29 8.67 -2.99
CA LYS A 432 11.33 9.07 -4.03
C LYS A 432 11.59 10.49 -4.54
N ALA A 433 12.09 11.40 -3.71
CA ALA A 433 12.46 12.77 -4.08
C ALA A 433 13.95 12.96 -4.42
N ALA A 434 14.83 12.01 -4.08
CA ALA A 434 16.28 12.18 -4.21
C ALA A 434 16.79 12.24 -5.66
N ALA A 435 17.84 13.05 -5.87
CA ALA A 435 18.62 13.14 -7.11
C ALA A 435 19.36 11.82 -7.41
N PRO A 436 19.55 11.43 -8.69
CA PRO A 436 20.12 10.14 -9.09
C PRO A 436 21.42 9.75 -8.38
N GLU A 437 22.35 10.69 -8.23
CA GLU A 437 23.67 10.50 -7.62
C GLU A 437 23.63 10.17 -6.11
N LEU A 438 22.54 10.55 -5.42
CA LEU A 438 22.37 10.27 -3.98
C LEU A 438 21.60 8.98 -3.71
N ARG A 439 20.96 8.39 -4.73
CA ARG A 439 20.01 7.28 -4.54
C ARG A 439 20.67 6.05 -3.94
N GLN A 440 21.84 5.65 -4.44
CA GLN A 440 22.51 4.45 -3.94
C GLN A 440 22.86 4.58 -2.46
N ALA A 441 23.43 5.72 -2.07
CA ALA A 441 23.75 5.99 -0.66
C ALA A 441 22.50 5.97 0.24
N ILE A 442 21.36 6.47 -0.24
CA ILE A 442 20.08 6.40 0.49
C ILE A 442 19.57 4.95 0.55
N ILE A 443 19.64 4.19 -0.55
CA ILE A 443 19.26 2.76 -0.60
C ILE A 443 20.08 1.97 0.42
N ASP A 444 21.39 2.19 0.50
CA ASP A 444 22.27 1.51 1.46
C ASP A 444 21.87 1.83 2.90
N LYS A 445 21.50 3.08 3.20
CA LYS A 445 20.96 3.46 4.51
C LYS A 445 19.61 2.77 4.80
N ILE A 446 18.70 2.71 3.83
CA ILE A 446 17.40 2.00 3.98
C ILE A 446 17.66 0.53 4.28
N LYS A 447 18.49 -0.14 3.48
CA LYS A 447 18.85 -1.56 3.65
C LYS A 447 19.45 -1.83 5.02
N LYS A 448 20.31 -0.94 5.51
CA LYS A 448 20.88 -1.02 6.86
C LYS A 448 19.79 -0.93 7.93
N GLN A 449 18.93 0.08 7.87
CA GLN A 449 17.89 0.31 8.89
C GLN A 449 16.82 -0.80 8.88
N ALA A 450 16.35 -1.22 7.70
CA ALA A 450 15.39 -2.31 7.57
C ALA A 450 15.98 -3.65 8.03
N SER A 451 17.25 -3.93 7.71
CA SER A 451 17.95 -5.13 8.22
C SER A 451 18.10 -5.10 9.74
N LEU A 452 18.37 -3.94 10.34
CA LEU A 452 18.42 -3.80 11.81
C LEU A 452 17.06 -4.05 12.45
N ALA A 453 15.99 -3.47 11.87
CA ALA A 453 14.63 -3.70 12.35
C ALA A 453 14.28 -5.18 12.33
N ALA A 454 14.50 -5.86 11.19
CA ALA A 454 14.30 -7.29 11.08
C ALA A 454 15.18 -8.07 12.08
N TYR A 455 16.50 -7.84 12.10
CA TYR A 455 17.43 -8.59 12.95
C TYR A 455 17.09 -8.56 14.44
N TRP A 456 16.71 -7.39 14.96
CA TRP A 456 16.37 -7.23 16.38
C TRP A 456 14.93 -7.68 16.69
N GLU A 457 14.02 -7.54 15.74
CA GLU A 457 12.61 -7.90 15.97
C GLU A 457 12.34 -9.40 15.88
N GLN A 458 13.11 -10.19 15.13
CA GLN A 458 13.03 -11.67 15.01
C GLN A 458 11.63 -12.31 15.03
N GLY A 459 11.26 -12.99 13.94
CA GLY A 459 10.01 -13.77 13.88
C GLY A 459 8.98 -13.18 12.93
N GLN A 460 7.80 -13.80 12.91
CA GLN A 460 6.67 -13.33 12.11
C GLN A 460 5.95 -12.14 12.79
N THR A 461 6.56 -10.96 12.80
CA THR A 461 5.96 -9.74 13.37
C THR A 461 5.63 -8.72 12.29
N GLU A 462 4.77 -7.76 12.60
CA GLU A 462 4.43 -6.66 11.68
C GLU A 462 5.66 -5.80 11.32
N THR A 463 6.54 -5.55 12.28
CA THR A 463 7.79 -4.82 12.04
C THR A 463 8.75 -5.62 11.15
N SER A 464 8.87 -6.94 11.35
CA SER A 464 9.69 -7.80 10.49
C SER A 464 9.14 -7.90 9.06
N VAL A 465 7.81 -8.01 8.88
CA VAL A 465 7.21 -8.09 7.54
C VAL A 465 7.26 -6.75 6.81
N ALA A 466 7.12 -5.63 7.53
CA ALA A 466 7.28 -4.30 6.95
C ALA A 466 8.73 -4.06 6.50
N ALA A 467 9.71 -4.47 7.30
CA ALA A 467 11.12 -4.48 6.90
C ALA A 467 11.36 -5.37 5.67
N ALA A 468 10.76 -6.57 5.64
CA ALA A 468 10.81 -7.48 4.49
C ALA A 468 10.26 -6.83 3.22
N LYS A 469 9.11 -6.15 3.31
CA LYS A 469 8.48 -5.42 2.20
C LYS A 469 9.38 -4.32 1.67
N LEU A 470 10.04 -3.55 2.54
CA LEU A 470 11.00 -2.53 2.11
C LEU A 470 12.22 -3.14 1.42
N LEU A 471 12.80 -4.20 1.99
CA LEU A 471 13.96 -4.87 1.41
C LEU A 471 13.60 -5.55 0.08
N HIS A 472 12.41 -6.13 -0.03
CA HIS A 472 11.90 -6.75 -1.26
C HIS A 472 11.58 -5.72 -2.34
N GLY A 473 10.94 -4.61 -2.00
CA GLY A 473 10.66 -3.51 -2.94
C GLY A 473 11.92 -2.79 -3.44
N LEU A 474 13.04 -2.94 -2.72
CA LEU A 474 14.38 -2.49 -3.15
C LEU A 474 15.21 -3.63 -3.77
N HIS A 475 14.53 -4.73 -4.12
CA HIS A 475 15.05 -6.02 -4.57
C HIS A 475 16.02 -6.61 -3.54
N LEU A 476 15.57 -7.69 -2.87
CA LEU A 476 16.33 -8.39 -1.81
C LEU A 476 17.78 -8.56 -2.22
N ASN A 477 18.72 -8.14 -1.37
CA ASN A 477 20.05 -8.74 -1.46
C ASN A 477 19.90 -10.23 -1.13
N VAL A 478 20.66 -11.08 -1.84
CA VAL A 478 20.81 -12.52 -1.53
C VAL A 478 21.10 -12.74 -0.03
N GLU A 479 21.62 -11.74 0.66
CA GLU A 479 21.96 -11.77 2.09
C GLU A 479 20.77 -11.67 3.05
N SER A 480 19.61 -11.10 2.67
CA SER A 480 18.42 -11.01 3.55
C SER A 480 17.41 -12.15 3.33
N THR A 481 17.46 -12.84 2.19
CA THR A 481 16.64 -14.02 1.87
C THR A 481 16.74 -15.15 2.92
N PRO A 482 17.93 -15.50 3.46
CA PRO A 482 18.04 -16.50 4.52
C PRO A 482 17.30 -16.10 5.79
N TYR A 483 17.25 -14.80 6.11
CA TYR A 483 16.55 -14.31 7.30
C TYR A 483 15.04 -14.57 7.19
N PHE A 484 14.40 -14.24 6.06
CA PHE A 484 12.95 -14.41 5.90
C PHE A 484 12.52 -15.87 5.74
N SER A 485 13.33 -16.69 5.07
CA SER A 485 13.02 -18.12 4.90
C SER A 485 13.00 -18.89 6.22
N VAL A 486 13.81 -18.47 7.20
CA VAL A 486 13.93 -19.09 8.53
C VAL A 486 12.66 -18.94 9.38
N PHE A 487 11.86 -17.89 9.18
CA PHE A 487 10.62 -17.64 9.94
C PHE A 487 9.36 -18.05 9.19
N ALA A 488 9.42 -18.30 7.89
CA ALA A 488 8.21 -18.50 7.10
C ALA A 488 7.41 -19.77 7.45
N GLY A 489 8.05 -20.73 8.12
CA GLY A 489 7.37 -21.90 8.67
C GLY A 489 6.84 -21.73 10.10
N ASP A 490 7.10 -20.61 10.78
CA ASP A 490 6.79 -20.41 12.20
C ASP A 490 5.29 -20.52 12.49
N LEU A 491 4.96 -21.14 13.63
CA LEU A 491 3.59 -21.39 14.05
C LEU A 491 3.23 -20.62 15.34
N PRO A 492 2.00 -20.09 15.46
CA PRO A 492 0.94 -20.13 14.44
C PRO A 492 1.28 -19.22 13.24
N LEU A 493 0.98 -19.70 12.02
CA LEU A 493 1.21 -18.93 10.80
C LEU A 493 0.45 -17.61 10.89
N ARG A 494 1.18 -16.50 10.77
CA ARG A 494 0.58 -15.17 10.77
C ARG A 494 -0.09 -14.88 9.43
N PRO A 495 -1.36 -14.41 9.43
CA PRO A 495 -2.11 -14.19 8.19
C PRO A 495 -1.52 -13.05 7.34
N TYR A 496 -0.83 -12.09 7.97
CA TYR A 496 -0.14 -10.97 7.30
C TYR A 496 1.29 -11.29 6.83
N TRP A 497 1.85 -12.46 7.19
CA TRP A 497 3.21 -12.81 6.79
C TRP A 497 3.31 -13.07 5.29
N VAL A 498 4.44 -12.70 4.69
CA VAL A 498 4.73 -12.90 3.26
C VAL A 498 4.64 -14.38 2.88
N ASP A 499 4.34 -14.63 1.61
CA ASP A 499 4.28 -15.98 1.06
C ASP A 499 5.69 -16.50 0.71
N ARG A 500 5.78 -17.81 0.41
CA ARG A 500 7.07 -18.45 0.12
C ARG A 500 7.74 -17.97 -1.16
N THR A 501 6.96 -17.47 -2.10
CA THR A 501 7.45 -17.07 -3.42
C THR A 501 8.39 -15.87 -3.32
N TRP A 502 8.30 -15.09 -2.24
CA TRP A 502 9.13 -13.91 -2.01
C TRP A 502 10.62 -14.23 -1.78
N TYR A 503 10.98 -15.46 -1.44
CA TYR A 503 12.35 -15.83 -1.07
C TYR A 503 12.85 -17.15 -1.69
N THR A 504 12.18 -17.66 -2.73
CA THR A 504 12.59 -18.85 -3.49
C THR A 504 12.90 -18.52 -4.96
N SER A 505 14.06 -18.96 -5.49
CA SER A 505 14.42 -18.83 -6.91
C SER A 505 13.80 -19.95 -7.77
N PHE A 506 13.38 -19.64 -9.02
CA PHE A 506 12.46 -20.49 -9.80
C PHE A 506 13.08 -21.32 -10.96
N THR A 507 12.42 -22.45 -11.24
CA THR A 507 12.36 -23.16 -12.53
C THR A 507 10.90 -23.57 -12.78
N ALA A 508 10.47 -23.81 -14.03
CA ALA A 508 9.05 -24.06 -14.35
C ALA A 508 8.41 -25.30 -13.65
N ARG A 509 9.19 -26.35 -13.37
CA ARG A 509 8.69 -27.56 -12.66
C ARG A 509 8.59 -27.36 -11.15
N THR A 510 9.47 -26.54 -10.58
CA THR A 510 9.44 -26.19 -9.14
C THR A 510 8.34 -25.18 -8.84
N GLU A 511 7.95 -24.36 -9.81
CA GLU A 511 6.89 -23.36 -9.70
C GLU A 511 5.52 -23.98 -9.38
N ALA A 512 5.06 -24.99 -10.12
CA ALA A 512 3.75 -25.59 -9.89
C ALA A 512 3.60 -26.26 -8.50
N ALA A 513 4.64 -26.97 -8.06
CA ALA A 513 4.65 -27.62 -6.74
C ALA A 513 4.68 -26.58 -5.60
N LEU A 514 5.43 -25.49 -5.78
CA LEU A 514 5.50 -24.40 -4.83
C LEU A 514 4.20 -23.60 -4.77
N LEU A 515 3.55 -23.34 -5.91
CA LEU A 515 2.25 -22.67 -5.99
C LEU A 515 1.20 -23.46 -5.21
N LYS A 516 1.13 -24.78 -5.40
CA LYS A 516 0.23 -25.64 -4.62
C LYS A 516 0.48 -25.52 -3.11
N LYS A 517 1.74 -25.65 -2.69
CA LYS A 517 2.12 -25.50 -1.28
C LYS A 517 1.77 -24.11 -0.73
N THR A 518 1.92 -23.08 -1.55
CA THR A 518 1.57 -21.70 -1.19
C THR A 518 0.07 -21.55 -0.97
N VAL A 519 -0.76 -22.14 -1.83
CA VAL A 519 -2.22 -22.15 -1.66
C VAL A 519 -2.62 -22.90 -0.39
N ASP A 520 -2.01 -24.05 -0.12
CA ASP A 520 -2.26 -24.80 1.13
C ASP A 520 -1.91 -23.95 2.37
N GLU A 521 -0.81 -23.22 2.34
CA GLU A 521 -0.43 -22.28 3.40
C GLU A 521 -1.40 -21.10 3.51
N MET A 522 -1.91 -20.57 2.40
CA MET A 522 -2.95 -19.54 2.41
C MET A 522 -4.23 -20.05 3.08
N ARG A 523 -4.62 -21.31 2.84
CA ARG A 523 -5.77 -21.94 3.52
C ARG A 523 -5.57 -22.04 5.02
N VAL A 524 -4.36 -22.40 5.47
CA VAL A 524 -4.02 -22.41 6.90
C VAL A 524 -4.04 -21.00 7.48
N LYS A 525 -3.37 -20.03 6.85
CA LYS A 525 -3.38 -18.61 7.24
C LYS A 525 -4.80 -18.06 7.35
N LEU A 526 -5.70 -18.45 6.45
CA LEU A 526 -7.11 -18.05 6.49
C LEU A 526 -7.84 -18.52 7.76
N ASN A 527 -7.42 -19.60 8.43
CA ASN A 527 -8.00 -19.98 9.73
C ASN A 527 -7.64 -18.98 10.85
N TYR A 528 -6.49 -18.34 10.73
CA TYR A 528 -5.96 -17.34 11.68
C TYR A 528 -6.40 -15.91 11.36
N ALA A 529 -6.78 -15.64 10.11
CA ALA A 529 -7.16 -14.31 9.63
C ALA A 529 -8.36 -13.70 10.38
N GLN A 530 -8.27 -12.40 10.68
CA GLN A 530 -9.39 -11.60 11.17
C GLN A 530 -9.93 -10.69 10.06
N THR A 531 -9.01 -10.01 9.36
CA THR A 531 -9.34 -8.96 8.39
C THR A 531 -8.81 -9.22 6.99
N GLU A 532 -7.96 -10.23 6.83
CA GLU A 532 -7.17 -10.52 5.62
C GLU A 532 -8.00 -11.29 4.56
N ILE A 533 -9.12 -10.69 4.11
CA ILE A 533 -10.02 -11.29 3.11
C ILE A 533 -9.32 -11.61 1.78
N ASN A 534 -8.22 -10.93 1.48
CA ASN A 534 -7.40 -11.16 0.29
C ASN A 534 -6.87 -12.61 0.23
N LEU A 535 -6.67 -13.28 1.37
CA LEU A 535 -6.33 -14.70 1.39
C LEU A 535 -7.46 -15.56 0.78
N ALA A 536 -8.72 -15.27 1.15
CA ALA A 536 -9.87 -15.98 0.61
C ALA A 536 -10.09 -15.68 -0.87
N LEU A 537 -9.90 -14.43 -1.30
CA LEU A 537 -9.95 -14.06 -2.72
C LEU A 537 -8.88 -14.78 -3.54
N ALA A 538 -7.63 -14.79 -3.06
CA ALA A 538 -6.54 -15.47 -3.73
C ALA A 538 -6.78 -16.98 -3.88
N ILE A 539 -7.38 -17.62 -2.87
CA ILE A 539 -7.81 -19.03 -2.94
C ILE A 539 -8.93 -19.22 -3.97
N ALA A 540 -9.94 -18.34 -3.96
CA ALA A 540 -11.10 -18.44 -4.85
C ALA A 540 -10.76 -18.18 -6.33
N GLN A 541 -9.71 -17.42 -6.59
CA GLN A 541 -9.26 -17.04 -7.94
C GLN A 541 -8.27 -18.01 -8.56
N GLN A 542 -7.90 -19.11 -7.87
CA GLN A 542 -7.02 -20.11 -8.44
C GLN A 542 -7.64 -20.74 -9.70
N ARG A 543 -6.83 -20.90 -10.74
CA ARG A 543 -7.28 -21.38 -12.07
C ARG A 543 -7.87 -22.79 -12.01
N ASP A 544 -7.39 -23.61 -11.08
CA ASP A 544 -7.73 -25.02 -10.89
C ASP A 544 -8.60 -25.28 -9.66
N VAL A 545 -9.21 -24.23 -9.07
CA VAL A 545 -10.12 -24.39 -7.91
C VAL A 545 -11.36 -25.21 -8.29
N THR A 546 -11.68 -26.21 -7.46
CA THR A 546 -12.84 -27.10 -7.65
C THR A 546 -14.09 -26.56 -6.97
N ASP A 547 -15.27 -27.01 -7.41
CA ASP A 547 -16.56 -26.69 -6.80
C ASP A 547 -16.64 -27.07 -5.31
N ALA A 548 -16.02 -28.20 -4.95
CA ALA A 548 -15.97 -28.66 -3.58
C ALA A 548 -15.11 -27.71 -2.71
N GLU A 549 -14.01 -27.22 -3.25
CA GLU A 549 -13.16 -26.23 -2.58
C GLU A 549 -13.85 -24.88 -2.44
N LEU A 550 -14.57 -24.41 -3.47
CA LEU A 550 -15.37 -23.18 -3.38
C LEU A 550 -16.49 -23.31 -2.35
N LYS A 551 -17.18 -24.46 -2.28
CA LYS A 551 -18.20 -24.73 -1.25
C LYS A 551 -17.60 -24.72 0.16
N THR A 552 -16.40 -25.29 0.31
CA THR A 552 -15.67 -25.31 1.58
C THR A 552 -15.29 -23.90 1.99
N LEU A 553 -14.73 -23.11 1.05
CA LEU A 553 -14.38 -21.72 1.27
C LEU A 553 -15.62 -20.89 1.64
N LYS A 554 -16.73 -21.05 0.91
CA LYS A 554 -18.02 -20.39 1.22
C LYS A 554 -18.45 -20.63 2.66
N ASN A 555 -18.43 -21.89 3.10
CA ASN A 555 -18.79 -22.24 4.47
C ASN A 555 -17.81 -21.61 5.48
N GLN A 556 -16.51 -21.62 5.18
CA GLN A 556 -15.48 -21.05 6.03
C GLN A 556 -15.63 -19.54 6.20
N VAL A 557 -16.14 -18.82 5.19
CA VAL A 557 -16.29 -17.34 5.20
C VAL A 557 -17.72 -16.85 5.43
N ALA A 558 -18.69 -17.76 5.61
CA ALA A 558 -20.12 -17.42 5.69
C ALA A 558 -20.40 -16.31 6.72
N ASP A 559 -19.91 -16.49 7.94
CA ASP A 559 -20.08 -15.55 9.05
C ASP A 559 -18.84 -14.67 9.30
N ARG A 560 -17.95 -14.56 8.30
CA ARG A 560 -16.69 -13.83 8.42
C ARG A 560 -16.61 -12.66 7.45
N PHE A 561 -15.78 -11.69 7.81
CA PHE A 561 -15.47 -10.50 7.02
C PHE A 561 -16.69 -9.64 6.65
N ASN A 562 -17.81 -9.81 7.35
CA ASN A 562 -19.02 -9.02 7.12
C ASN A 562 -18.72 -7.55 7.38
N GLY A 563 -18.97 -6.71 6.37
CA GLY A 563 -18.62 -5.30 6.38
C GLY A 563 -17.27 -4.96 5.73
N ASN A 564 -16.48 -5.96 5.33
CA ASN A 564 -15.30 -5.72 4.50
C ASN A 564 -15.74 -5.33 3.06
N PRO A 565 -15.21 -4.23 2.48
CA PRO A 565 -15.54 -3.79 1.13
C PRO A 565 -15.37 -4.86 0.04
N SER A 566 -14.39 -5.75 0.15
CA SER A 566 -14.08 -6.77 -0.86
C SER A 566 -14.90 -8.06 -0.69
N ARG A 567 -15.80 -8.14 0.30
CA ARG A 567 -16.59 -9.36 0.54
C ARG A 567 -17.58 -9.65 -0.58
N ALA A 568 -18.13 -8.62 -1.21
CA ALA A 568 -19.05 -8.81 -2.33
C ALA A 568 -18.38 -9.56 -3.50
N ASP A 569 -17.12 -9.22 -3.80
CA ASP A 569 -16.33 -9.88 -4.84
C ASP A 569 -16.08 -11.34 -4.50
N LEU A 570 -15.73 -11.64 -3.24
CA LEU A 570 -15.55 -13.01 -2.79
C LEU A 570 -16.83 -13.82 -2.92
N MET A 571 -17.97 -13.26 -2.49
CA MET A 571 -19.27 -13.97 -2.55
C MET A 571 -19.69 -14.25 -4.00
N ALA A 572 -19.45 -13.32 -4.91
CA ALA A 572 -19.73 -13.54 -6.33
C ALA A 572 -19.01 -14.77 -6.89
N ILE A 573 -17.74 -14.98 -6.51
CA ILE A 573 -16.93 -16.13 -6.93
C ILE A 573 -17.46 -17.42 -6.29
N VAL A 574 -17.61 -17.46 -4.96
CA VAL A 574 -17.94 -18.72 -4.25
C VAL A 574 -19.40 -19.16 -4.42
N ASP A 575 -20.32 -18.21 -4.62
CA ASP A 575 -21.72 -18.53 -4.91
C ASP A 575 -21.94 -18.90 -6.38
N LYS A 576 -20.89 -18.80 -7.21
CA LYS A 576 -20.98 -18.90 -8.67
C LYS A 576 -22.12 -18.06 -9.21
N VAL A 577 -22.40 -16.93 -8.56
CA VAL A 577 -23.38 -15.98 -9.04
C VAL A 577 -22.88 -15.62 -10.41
N PRO A 578 -23.62 -15.96 -11.48
CA PRO A 578 -23.15 -15.66 -12.80
C PRO A 578 -22.89 -14.16 -12.80
N ASP A 579 -21.71 -13.79 -13.29
CA ASP A 579 -21.19 -12.42 -13.29
C ASP A 579 -21.94 -11.58 -14.33
N THR A 580 -23.26 -11.61 -14.20
CA THR A 580 -24.22 -10.85 -14.96
C THR A 580 -24.18 -9.43 -14.44
N GLU A 581 -24.44 -8.51 -15.36
CA GLU A 581 -24.60 -7.10 -15.06
C GLU A 581 -25.58 -6.85 -13.90
N GLN A 582 -26.72 -7.54 -13.88
CA GLN A 582 -27.75 -7.33 -12.85
C GLN A 582 -27.22 -7.67 -11.44
N ASN A 583 -26.39 -8.71 -11.33
CA ASN A 583 -25.81 -9.11 -10.06
C ASN A 583 -24.71 -8.14 -9.62
N ARG A 584 -23.85 -7.67 -10.55
CA ARG A 584 -22.85 -6.64 -10.23
C ARG A 584 -23.49 -5.37 -9.70
N ILE A 585 -24.53 -4.87 -10.38
CA ILE A 585 -25.27 -3.68 -9.94
C ILE A 585 -25.84 -3.87 -8.53
N LYS A 586 -26.53 -5.00 -8.27
CA LYS A 586 -27.07 -5.31 -6.94
C LYS A 586 -25.98 -5.34 -5.86
N ASN A 587 -24.80 -5.87 -6.17
CA ASN A 587 -23.68 -5.91 -5.23
C ASN A 587 -23.16 -4.51 -4.89
N TYR A 588 -23.03 -3.63 -5.89
CA TYR A 588 -22.65 -2.23 -5.65
C TYR A 588 -23.69 -1.48 -4.83
N GLU A 589 -24.98 -1.64 -5.15
CA GLU A 589 -26.08 -1.04 -4.38
C GLU A 589 -26.10 -1.52 -2.93
N LEU A 590 -25.84 -2.82 -2.71
CA LEU A 590 -25.75 -3.39 -1.37
C LEU A 590 -24.54 -2.85 -0.60
N ALA A 591 -23.38 -2.72 -1.24
CA ALA A 591 -22.19 -2.14 -0.63
C ALA A 591 -22.43 -0.70 -0.18
N ILE A 592 -23.02 0.13 -1.05
CA ILE A 592 -23.39 1.52 -0.73
C ILE A 592 -24.43 1.57 0.40
N ARG A 593 -25.42 0.67 0.40
CA ARG A 593 -26.45 0.62 1.45
C ARG A 593 -25.86 0.26 2.81
N ASN A 594 -24.95 -0.70 2.85
CA ASN A 594 -24.35 -1.20 4.09
C ASN A 594 -23.31 -0.20 4.64
N HIS A 595 -22.56 0.47 3.76
CA HIS A 595 -21.50 1.41 4.13
C HIS A 595 -21.59 2.69 3.28
N PRO A 596 -22.56 3.58 3.54
CA PRO A 596 -22.80 4.76 2.72
C PRO A 596 -21.66 5.79 2.78
N ASP A 597 -20.77 5.68 3.76
CA ASP A 597 -19.65 6.60 3.98
C ASP A 597 -18.35 6.15 3.27
N THR A 598 -18.37 5.04 2.53
CA THR A 598 -17.20 4.46 1.85
C THR A 598 -17.10 4.92 0.39
N TRP A 599 -16.16 5.83 0.08
CA TRP A 599 -15.95 6.36 -1.29
C TRP A 599 -15.78 5.27 -2.35
N SER A 600 -14.99 4.23 -2.07
CA SER A 600 -14.62 3.20 -3.05
C SER A 600 -15.85 2.48 -3.63
N SER A 601 -16.92 2.30 -2.85
CA SER A 601 -18.17 1.69 -3.34
C SER A 601 -18.84 2.52 -4.44
N TYR A 602 -18.87 3.85 -4.28
CA TYR A 602 -19.41 4.76 -5.30
C TYR A 602 -18.50 4.82 -6.52
N HIS A 603 -17.19 4.91 -6.30
CA HIS A 603 -16.19 4.96 -7.36
C HIS A 603 -16.20 3.70 -8.24
N HIS A 604 -16.21 2.52 -7.65
CA HIS A 604 -16.28 1.27 -8.42
C HIS A 604 -17.59 1.15 -9.22
N TYR A 605 -18.72 1.53 -8.62
CA TYR A 605 -20.00 1.46 -9.32
C TYR A 605 -20.08 2.45 -10.48
N ALA A 606 -19.70 3.71 -10.26
CA ALA A 606 -19.71 4.74 -11.29
C ALA A 606 -18.75 4.40 -12.45
N ASN A 607 -17.56 3.89 -12.15
CA ASN A 607 -16.63 3.43 -13.20
C ASN A 607 -17.17 2.22 -13.97
N TYR A 608 -17.86 1.28 -13.32
CA TYR A 608 -18.51 0.18 -14.02
C TYR A 608 -19.56 0.69 -15.03
N LEU A 609 -20.40 1.65 -14.59
CA LEU A 609 -21.39 2.29 -15.45
C LEU A 609 -20.75 2.99 -16.65
N ILE A 610 -19.61 3.63 -16.47
CA ILE A 610 -18.87 4.29 -17.56
C ILE A 610 -18.22 3.26 -18.49
N SER A 611 -17.35 2.41 -17.95
CA SER A 611 -16.52 1.47 -18.71
C SER A 611 -17.32 0.44 -19.50
N PHE A 612 -18.44 -0.05 -18.95
CA PHE A 612 -19.16 -1.20 -19.52
C PHE A 612 -20.60 -0.90 -19.92
N LYS A 613 -21.24 0.11 -19.33
CA LYS A 613 -22.61 0.51 -19.66
C LYS A 613 -22.71 1.76 -20.52
N ASN A 614 -21.61 2.52 -20.63
CA ASN A 614 -21.59 3.82 -21.30
C ASN A 614 -22.65 4.79 -20.72
N ASP A 615 -22.96 4.65 -19.42
CA ASP A 615 -24.02 5.39 -18.71
C ASP A 615 -23.44 6.46 -17.79
N TYR A 616 -22.98 7.55 -18.40
CA TYR A 616 -22.36 8.68 -17.70
C TYR A 616 -23.34 9.44 -16.81
N ARG A 617 -24.62 9.50 -17.18
CA ARG A 617 -25.63 10.20 -16.39
C ARG A 617 -25.82 9.49 -15.06
N HIS A 618 -26.03 8.18 -15.09
CA HIS A 618 -26.23 7.42 -13.86
C HIS A 618 -24.93 7.38 -13.04
N ALA A 619 -23.76 7.25 -13.67
CA ALA A 619 -22.47 7.33 -12.97
C ALA A 619 -22.32 8.64 -12.19
N LYS A 620 -22.70 9.78 -12.77
CA LYS A 620 -22.68 11.09 -12.08
C LYS A 620 -23.62 11.10 -10.88
N GLU A 621 -24.82 10.57 -11.04
CA GLU A 621 -25.79 10.47 -9.94
C GLU A 621 -25.27 9.58 -8.80
N ILE A 622 -24.57 8.48 -9.12
CA ILE A 622 -23.92 7.64 -8.11
C ILE A 622 -22.84 8.43 -7.38
N PHE A 623 -21.92 9.10 -8.06
CA PHE A 623 -20.90 9.91 -7.40
C PHE A 623 -21.50 10.99 -6.49
N LEU A 624 -22.51 11.72 -6.95
CA LEU A 624 -23.16 12.78 -6.18
C LEU A 624 -23.96 12.28 -4.96
N LYS A 625 -24.23 10.98 -4.86
CA LYS A 625 -24.85 10.36 -3.67
C LYS A 625 -23.86 10.22 -2.51
N TYR A 626 -22.55 10.33 -2.74
CA TYR A 626 -21.56 10.22 -1.67
C TYR A 626 -21.79 11.28 -0.58
N PRO A 627 -22.04 10.90 0.69
CA PRO A 627 -22.36 11.83 1.77
C PRO A 627 -21.26 12.87 2.06
N GLY A 628 -19.99 12.52 1.82
CA GLY A 628 -18.86 13.41 2.07
C GLY A 628 -18.91 14.71 1.28
N PHE A 629 -19.52 14.72 0.08
CA PHE A 629 -19.70 15.96 -0.69
C PHE A 629 -20.70 16.94 -0.06
N LYS A 630 -21.56 16.49 0.87
CA LYS A 630 -22.50 17.33 1.62
C LYS A 630 -22.00 17.68 3.01
N ARG A 631 -21.19 16.82 3.62
CA ARG A 631 -20.65 16.96 4.99
C ARG A 631 -19.14 16.78 5.03
N PRO A 632 -18.38 17.64 4.33
CA PRO A 632 -16.92 17.51 4.26
C PRO A 632 -16.24 17.69 5.63
N ASP A 633 -16.91 18.35 6.59
CA ASP A 633 -16.49 18.49 7.98
C ASP A 633 -16.39 17.13 8.71
N VAL A 634 -17.29 16.20 8.40
CA VAL A 634 -17.34 14.87 9.04
C VAL A 634 -16.39 13.88 8.35
N HIS A 635 -16.23 14.00 7.04
CA HIS A 635 -15.48 13.04 6.22
C HIS A 635 -14.03 13.48 5.93
N GLY A 636 -13.58 14.60 6.49
CA GLY A 636 -12.26 15.17 6.25
C GLY A 636 -12.19 15.97 4.95
N VAL A 637 -12.04 17.28 5.07
CA VAL A 637 -12.07 18.22 3.93
C VAL A 637 -11.04 17.91 2.84
N VAL A 638 -9.82 17.47 3.22
CA VAL A 638 -8.76 17.10 2.28
C VAL A 638 -9.12 15.83 1.52
N GLU A 639 -9.64 14.82 2.21
CA GLU A 639 -10.03 13.55 1.61
C GLU A 639 -11.19 13.74 0.63
N VAL A 640 -12.21 14.51 1.03
CA VAL A 640 -13.33 14.86 0.16
C VAL A 640 -12.88 15.66 -1.07
N SER A 641 -11.90 16.56 -0.92
CA SER A 641 -11.30 17.29 -2.06
C SER A 641 -10.64 16.33 -3.05
N ASN A 642 -9.91 15.31 -2.57
CA ASN A 642 -9.32 14.27 -3.41
C ASN A 642 -10.38 13.44 -4.14
N HIS A 643 -11.41 12.96 -3.43
CA HIS A 643 -12.52 12.18 -4.03
C HIS A 643 -13.28 12.98 -5.09
N ALA A 644 -13.45 14.29 -4.88
CA ALA A 644 -14.08 15.16 -5.86
C ALA A 644 -13.22 15.31 -7.14
N VAL A 645 -11.91 15.50 -7.02
CA VAL A 645 -11.03 15.54 -8.20
C VAL A 645 -11.01 14.20 -8.92
N ASP A 646 -10.98 13.08 -8.19
CA ASP A 646 -11.03 11.73 -8.75
C ASP A 646 -12.27 11.54 -9.64
N ALA A 647 -13.46 11.85 -9.11
CA ALA A 647 -14.71 11.86 -9.88
C ALA A 647 -14.66 12.81 -11.08
N GLY A 648 -14.13 14.02 -10.89
CA GLY A 648 -13.99 15.02 -11.94
C GLY A 648 -13.12 14.51 -13.10
N ASN A 649 -11.97 13.91 -12.78
CA ASN A 649 -11.06 13.32 -13.77
C ASN A 649 -11.73 12.18 -14.55
N THR A 650 -12.55 11.34 -13.90
CA THR A 650 -13.31 10.29 -14.58
C THR A 650 -14.14 10.87 -15.73
N PHE A 651 -14.90 11.96 -15.51
CA PHE A 651 -15.69 12.59 -16.57
C PHE A 651 -14.84 13.40 -17.56
N PHE A 652 -13.84 14.11 -17.06
CA PHE A 652 -12.97 14.96 -17.88
C PHE A 652 -12.28 14.14 -18.98
N TRP A 653 -11.64 13.02 -18.64
CA TRP A 653 -10.92 12.18 -19.60
C TRP A 653 -11.83 11.33 -20.48
N ASN A 654 -13.09 11.15 -20.09
CA ASN A 654 -14.11 10.49 -20.89
C ASN A 654 -14.91 11.45 -21.79
N ALA A 655 -14.44 12.68 -22.01
CA ALA A 655 -15.09 13.67 -22.87
C ALA A 655 -16.44 14.23 -22.34
N TYR A 656 -16.62 14.27 -21.01
CA TYR A 656 -17.77 14.90 -20.33
C TYR A 656 -17.32 16.07 -19.43
N PRO A 657 -16.65 17.11 -19.98
CA PRO A 657 -16.10 18.19 -19.18
C PRO A 657 -17.16 19.00 -18.41
N GLU A 658 -18.39 19.09 -18.91
CA GLU A 658 -19.46 19.81 -18.21
C GLU A 658 -19.89 19.09 -16.92
N ASP A 659 -19.94 17.75 -16.94
CA ASP A 659 -20.21 16.96 -15.74
C ASP A 659 -19.03 17.01 -14.76
N ALA A 660 -17.80 17.04 -15.28
CA ALA A 660 -16.59 17.17 -14.47
C ALA A 660 -16.53 18.49 -13.65
N LYS A 661 -17.06 19.60 -14.18
CA LYS A 661 -17.05 20.92 -13.50
C LYS A 661 -17.67 20.88 -12.12
N ILE A 662 -18.72 20.09 -11.92
CA ILE A 662 -19.42 19.99 -10.63
C ILE A 662 -18.45 19.49 -9.55
N PHE A 663 -17.69 18.44 -9.86
CA PHE A 663 -16.77 17.86 -8.90
C PHE A 663 -15.50 18.70 -8.71
N TYR A 664 -14.95 19.28 -9.78
CA TYR A 664 -13.84 20.23 -9.64
C TYR A 664 -14.22 21.46 -8.81
N LYS A 665 -15.47 21.92 -8.89
CA LYS A 665 -15.99 22.98 -8.03
C LYS A 665 -16.04 22.57 -6.57
N ILE A 666 -16.53 21.36 -6.26
CA ILE A 666 -16.49 20.83 -4.89
C ILE A 666 -15.05 20.83 -4.35
N ALA A 667 -14.10 20.33 -5.13
CA ALA A 667 -12.69 20.28 -4.71
C ALA A 667 -12.07 21.67 -4.48
N ALA A 668 -12.32 22.61 -5.38
CA ALA A 668 -11.77 23.97 -5.33
C ALA A 668 -12.40 24.81 -4.21
N ASP A 669 -13.72 24.73 -4.02
CA ASP A 669 -14.45 25.50 -3.00
C ASP A 669 -14.06 25.09 -1.57
N LEU A 670 -13.57 23.86 -1.37
CA LEU A 670 -13.08 23.41 -0.06
C LEU A 670 -11.78 24.09 0.38
N ASP A 671 -11.05 24.73 -0.55
CA ASP A 671 -9.83 25.53 -0.32
C ASP A 671 -8.85 24.93 0.71
N THR A 672 -8.63 23.62 0.61
CA THR A 672 -7.81 22.89 1.58
C THR A 672 -6.31 23.18 1.43
N GLY A 673 -5.94 23.93 0.39
CA GLY A 673 -4.56 24.13 -0.04
C GLY A 673 -3.86 22.86 -0.50
N SER A 674 -4.61 21.77 -0.76
CA SER A 674 -4.17 20.47 -1.27
C SER A 674 -3.96 20.49 -2.79
N GLY A 675 -3.16 19.55 -3.31
CA GLY A 675 -2.97 19.39 -4.76
C GLY A 675 -4.28 19.17 -5.52
N ALA A 676 -5.26 18.49 -4.91
CA ALA A 676 -6.59 18.31 -5.49
C ALA A 676 -7.38 19.62 -5.57
N SER A 677 -7.40 20.42 -4.50
CA SER A 677 -8.09 21.73 -4.53
C SER A 677 -7.52 22.67 -5.59
N HIS A 678 -6.19 22.70 -5.74
CA HIS A 678 -5.53 23.46 -6.80
C HIS A 678 -5.82 22.90 -8.20
N LEU A 679 -5.75 21.58 -8.39
CA LEU A 679 -6.07 20.97 -9.69
C LEU A 679 -7.52 21.23 -10.09
N GLY A 680 -8.46 21.18 -9.14
CA GLY A 680 -9.86 21.56 -9.37
C GLY A 680 -9.97 22.99 -9.89
N ALA A 681 -9.29 23.95 -9.26
CA ALA A 681 -9.24 25.33 -9.72
C ALA A 681 -8.63 25.47 -11.14
N ILE A 682 -7.48 24.82 -11.38
CA ILE A 682 -6.82 24.79 -12.70
C ILE A 682 -7.79 24.29 -13.78
N ARG A 683 -8.48 23.17 -13.55
CA ARG A 683 -9.43 22.58 -14.50
C ARG A 683 -10.66 23.46 -14.73
N LEU A 684 -11.15 24.16 -13.72
CA LEU A 684 -12.26 25.11 -13.89
C LEU A 684 -11.86 26.31 -14.77
N HIS A 685 -10.66 26.88 -14.57
CA HIS A 685 -10.16 27.97 -15.43
C HIS A 685 -9.89 27.48 -16.85
N LEU A 686 -9.34 26.26 -17.00
CA LEU A 686 -9.13 25.64 -18.31
C LEU A 686 -10.42 25.50 -19.10
N LEU A 687 -11.48 24.99 -18.47
CA LEU A 687 -12.80 24.81 -19.12
C LEU A 687 -13.54 26.14 -19.37
N LYS A 688 -13.12 27.24 -18.74
CA LYS A 688 -13.59 28.60 -19.04
C LYS A 688 -12.80 29.28 -20.16
N GLY A 689 -11.69 28.69 -20.62
CA GLY A 689 -10.76 29.32 -21.56
C GLY A 689 -9.88 30.40 -20.92
N ASP A 690 -9.72 30.38 -19.60
CA ASP A 690 -8.92 31.38 -18.86
C ASP A 690 -7.46 30.95 -18.72
N TYR A 691 -6.77 30.86 -19.86
CA TYR A 691 -5.48 30.19 -19.96
C TYR A 691 -4.33 30.89 -19.20
N GLU A 692 -4.41 32.22 -19.03
CA GLU A 692 -3.45 32.95 -18.19
C GLU A 692 -3.52 32.48 -16.73
N GLN A 693 -4.73 32.28 -16.20
CA GLN A 693 -4.91 31.76 -14.85
C GLN A 693 -4.56 30.28 -14.74
N VAL A 694 -4.83 29.48 -15.78
CA VAL A 694 -4.34 28.09 -15.84
C VAL A 694 -2.82 28.07 -15.69
N SER A 695 -2.10 28.91 -16.44
CA SER A 695 -0.65 29.00 -16.38
C SER A 695 -0.15 29.42 -14.98
N ALA A 696 -0.72 30.48 -14.40
CA ALA A 696 -0.33 30.97 -13.08
C ALA A 696 -0.57 29.93 -11.97
N LEU A 697 -1.74 29.29 -11.97
CA LEU A 697 -2.08 28.25 -10.98
C LEU A 697 -1.25 26.98 -11.18
N SER A 698 -0.94 26.59 -12.42
CA SER A 698 -0.03 25.47 -12.70
C SER A 698 1.37 25.74 -12.15
N LEU A 699 1.91 26.96 -12.30
CA LEU A 699 3.19 27.32 -11.69
C LEU A 699 3.14 27.26 -10.16
N HIS A 700 2.10 27.83 -9.54
CA HIS A 700 1.93 27.80 -8.09
C HIS A 700 1.87 26.35 -7.57
N ASN A 701 1.09 25.49 -8.24
CA ASN A 701 0.98 24.08 -7.87
C ASN A 701 2.31 23.33 -8.07
N ALA A 702 3.03 23.62 -9.16
CA ALA A 702 4.34 23.06 -9.44
C ALA A 702 5.39 23.46 -8.38
N GLN A 703 5.41 24.72 -7.95
CA GLN A 703 6.32 25.21 -6.92
C GLN A 703 6.01 24.64 -5.52
N ARG A 704 4.73 24.44 -5.21
CA ARG A 704 4.30 23.93 -3.90
C ARG A 704 4.54 22.44 -3.72
N TYR A 705 4.30 21.64 -4.76
CA TYR A 705 4.29 20.18 -4.69
C TYR A 705 5.35 19.48 -5.54
N ASP A 706 6.14 20.23 -6.30
CA ASP A 706 7.14 19.72 -7.26
C ASP A 706 6.57 18.67 -8.24
N ILE A 707 5.32 18.87 -8.69
CA ILE A 707 4.60 17.92 -9.56
C ILE A 707 5.06 18.08 -11.03
N PRO A 708 5.61 17.04 -11.69
CA PRO A 708 6.10 17.13 -13.07
C PRO A 708 5.07 17.62 -14.08
N ARG A 709 3.83 17.13 -13.97
CA ARG A 709 2.73 17.53 -14.84
C ARG A 709 2.43 19.03 -14.77
N SER A 710 2.42 19.62 -13.57
CA SER A 710 2.14 21.05 -13.42
C SER A 710 3.23 21.93 -14.03
N TYR A 711 4.51 21.51 -13.95
CA TYR A 711 5.58 22.16 -14.72
C TYR A 711 5.37 21.99 -16.23
N GLY A 712 5.01 20.79 -16.69
CA GLY A 712 4.69 20.53 -18.10
C GLY A 712 3.58 21.44 -18.63
N ASP A 713 2.47 21.54 -17.91
CA ASP A 713 1.34 22.41 -18.26
C ASP A 713 1.77 23.89 -18.30
N TYR A 714 2.52 24.35 -17.30
CA TYR A 714 3.03 25.73 -17.26
C TYR A 714 3.94 26.05 -18.46
N MET A 715 4.87 25.15 -18.80
CA MET A 715 5.78 25.30 -19.93
C MET A 715 5.04 25.30 -21.26
N ALA A 716 4.09 24.38 -21.46
CA ALA A 716 3.26 24.33 -22.65
C ALA A 716 2.54 25.67 -22.88
N TRP A 717 2.02 26.29 -21.82
CA TRP A 717 1.42 27.62 -21.91
C TRP A 717 2.42 28.73 -22.24
N GLN A 718 3.67 28.66 -21.74
CA GLN A 718 4.68 29.67 -22.12
C GLN A 718 4.98 29.63 -23.63
N PHE A 719 5.11 28.44 -24.21
CA PHE A 719 5.30 28.30 -25.65
C PHE A 719 4.08 28.84 -26.43
N VAL A 720 2.87 28.48 -26.03
CA VAL A 720 1.62 28.94 -26.66
C VAL A 720 1.38 30.45 -26.51
N PHE A 721 1.92 31.09 -25.48
CA PHE A 721 1.86 32.55 -25.32
C PHE A 721 2.98 33.30 -26.08
N GLY A 722 3.79 32.60 -26.88
CA GLY A 722 4.94 33.20 -27.57
C GLY A 722 6.10 33.55 -26.64
N LYS A 723 6.15 32.98 -25.43
CA LYS A 723 7.22 33.15 -24.44
C LYS A 723 8.18 31.96 -24.47
N SER A 724 8.59 31.51 -25.66
CA SER A 724 9.38 30.28 -25.84
C SER A 724 10.66 30.26 -24.99
N GLN A 725 11.36 31.39 -24.86
CA GLN A 725 12.56 31.49 -24.02
C GLN A 725 12.27 31.10 -22.56
N GLN A 726 11.17 31.60 -21.99
CA GLN A 726 10.79 31.31 -20.61
C GLN A 726 10.42 29.82 -20.43
N GLY A 727 9.76 29.21 -21.42
CA GLY A 727 9.47 27.78 -21.43
C GLY A 727 10.76 26.94 -21.43
N TRP A 728 11.72 27.28 -22.29
CA TRP A 728 13.01 26.61 -22.37
C TRP A 728 13.89 26.81 -21.14
N ASP A 729 13.90 28.00 -20.53
CA ASP A 729 14.64 28.28 -19.30
C ASP A 729 14.18 27.37 -18.17
N VAL A 730 12.86 27.23 -18.00
CA VAL A 730 12.27 26.33 -16.99
C VAL A 730 12.57 24.88 -17.32
N PHE A 731 12.40 24.45 -18.57
CA PHE A 731 12.75 23.08 -18.98
C PHE A 731 14.21 22.76 -18.63
N ASN A 732 15.14 23.64 -18.99
CA ASN A 732 16.57 23.45 -18.73
C ASN A 732 16.91 23.36 -17.25
N GLN A 733 16.18 24.07 -16.40
CA GLN A 733 16.34 24.00 -14.94
C GLN A 733 15.86 22.67 -14.34
N ILE A 734 14.85 22.03 -14.93
CA ILE A 734 14.13 20.91 -14.31
C ILE A 734 14.26 19.56 -15.04
N LYS A 735 14.74 19.54 -16.29
CA LYS A 735 14.76 18.34 -17.18
C LYS A 735 15.41 17.10 -16.56
N ALA A 736 16.39 17.29 -15.68
CA ALA A 736 17.12 16.19 -15.02
C ALA A 736 16.51 15.77 -13.67
N ARG A 737 15.66 16.61 -13.03
CA ARG A 737 15.16 16.36 -11.66
C ARG A 737 13.80 15.66 -11.63
N LEU A 738 12.92 15.93 -12.61
CA LEU A 738 11.54 15.44 -12.62
C LEU A 738 11.47 14.02 -13.20
N LYS A 739 10.92 13.06 -12.46
CA LYS A 739 10.96 11.62 -12.77
C LYS A 739 9.86 11.14 -13.72
N SER A 740 9.44 11.97 -14.68
CA SER A 740 8.26 11.70 -15.52
C SER A 740 8.31 12.45 -16.87
N PRO A 741 7.73 11.92 -17.96
CA PRO A 741 7.92 12.49 -19.30
C PRO A 741 7.11 13.75 -19.60
N GLU A 742 6.26 14.27 -18.70
CA GLU A 742 5.39 15.42 -18.98
C GLU A 742 6.18 16.69 -19.32
N ALA A 743 7.30 16.93 -18.63
CA ALA A 743 8.18 18.05 -18.96
C ALA A 743 8.75 17.94 -20.39
N TRP A 744 9.04 16.72 -20.84
CA TRP A 744 9.55 16.44 -22.19
C TRP A 744 8.45 16.51 -23.25
N ARG A 745 7.21 16.18 -22.91
CA ARG A 745 6.05 16.44 -23.78
C ARG A 745 5.85 17.94 -24.02
N ALA A 746 6.06 18.77 -23.00
CA ALA A 746 6.03 20.22 -23.17
C ALA A 746 7.18 20.72 -24.06
N ALA A 747 8.36 20.10 -23.98
CA ALA A 747 9.47 20.40 -24.89
C ALA A 747 9.14 20.07 -26.35
N ASP A 748 8.42 18.98 -26.63
CA ASP A 748 7.92 18.68 -27.98
C ASP A 748 6.96 19.77 -28.50
N ILE A 749 6.07 20.28 -27.64
CA ILE A 749 5.21 21.43 -27.99
C ILE A 749 6.05 22.66 -28.35
N GLY A 750 7.08 22.96 -27.54
CA GLY A 750 8.02 24.05 -27.83
C GLY A 750 8.72 23.88 -29.17
N TYR A 751 9.24 22.69 -29.47
CA TYR A 751 9.88 22.41 -30.76
C TYR A 751 8.96 22.54 -31.96
N ARG A 752 7.69 22.14 -31.83
CA ARG A 752 6.68 22.28 -32.89
C ARG A 752 6.36 23.75 -33.17
N ILE A 753 6.15 24.56 -32.12
CA ILE A 753 5.88 26.00 -32.25
C ILE A 753 7.10 26.74 -32.82
N ASP A 754 8.30 26.41 -32.36
CA ASP A 754 9.56 26.99 -32.82
C ASP A 754 9.98 26.51 -34.22
N GLN A 755 9.22 25.61 -34.86
CA GLN A 755 9.48 25.05 -36.19
C GLN A 755 10.88 24.45 -36.35
N ARG A 756 11.38 23.78 -35.30
CA ARG A 756 12.68 23.12 -35.39
C ARG A 756 12.62 21.94 -36.35
N SER A 757 13.66 21.79 -37.16
CA SER A 757 13.79 20.65 -38.06
C SER A 757 14.16 19.39 -37.28
N TRP A 758 13.90 18.22 -37.87
CA TRP A 758 14.29 16.96 -37.23
C TRP A 758 15.81 16.85 -37.07
N GLU A 759 16.59 17.40 -37.99
CA GLU A 759 18.05 17.44 -37.92
C GLU A 759 18.52 18.23 -36.68
N ASP A 760 17.91 19.39 -36.41
CA ASP A 760 18.20 20.19 -35.22
C ASP A 760 17.81 19.44 -33.93
N ILE A 761 16.63 18.81 -33.92
CA ILE A 761 16.09 18.09 -32.76
C ILE A 761 16.92 16.84 -32.47
N SER A 762 17.26 16.05 -33.48
CA SER A 762 18.07 14.84 -33.32
C SER A 762 19.49 15.19 -32.86
N ALA A 763 20.10 16.24 -33.41
CA ALA A 763 21.39 16.74 -32.95
C ALA A 763 21.35 17.18 -31.47
N TRP A 764 20.26 17.83 -31.04
CA TRP A 764 20.06 18.18 -29.63
C TRP A 764 19.85 16.95 -28.74
N LEU A 765 19.04 15.99 -29.17
CA LEU A 765 18.79 14.74 -28.45
C LEU A 765 20.05 13.92 -28.22
N LEU A 766 21.03 14.00 -29.13
CA LEU A 766 22.28 13.24 -29.07
C LEU A 766 23.38 13.88 -28.19
N LYS A 767 23.17 15.10 -27.68
CA LYS A 767 24.09 15.73 -26.72
C LYS A 767 24.17 14.89 -25.44
N ASP A 768 25.38 14.72 -24.89
CA ASP A 768 25.59 13.88 -23.71
C ASP A 768 24.77 14.33 -22.50
N GLU A 769 24.57 15.64 -22.32
CA GLU A 769 23.71 16.20 -21.26
C GLU A 769 22.21 15.92 -21.44
N ILE A 770 21.79 15.45 -22.63
CA ILE A 770 20.39 15.14 -22.97
C ILE A 770 20.17 13.62 -23.04
N LYS A 771 20.93 12.89 -23.88
CA LYS A 771 20.73 11.43 -24.07
C LYS A 771 21.01 10.58 -22.83
N ASN A 772 21.83 11.11 -21.90
CA ASN A 772 22.17 10.40 -20.66
C ASN A 772 21.16 10.68 -19.52
N ILE A 773 20.20 11.58 -19.71
CA ILE A 773 19.10 11.74 -18.76
C ILE A 773 18.25 10.46 -18.79
N LYS A 774 17.95 9.92 -17.60
CA LYS A 774 17.14 8.72 -17.44
C LYS A 774 16.21 8.80 -16.23
N PHE A 775 15.00 8.28 -16.38
CA PHE A 775 14.00 8.11 -15.32
C PHE A 775 13.75 6.61 -15.14
N GLY A 776 14.47 5.99 -14.19
CA GLY A 776 14.58 4.53 -14.18
C GLY A 776 15.29 4.06 -15.45
N LEU A 777 14.62 3.24 -16.27
CA LEU A 777 15.08 2.85 -17.61
C LEU A 777 14.73 3.82 -18.72
N TYR A 778 13.76 4.70 -18.49
CA TYR A 778 13.24 5.53 -19.55
C TYR A 778 14.26 6.61 -19.88
N LYS A 779 14.75 6.59 -21.12
CA LYS A 779 15.42 7.74 -21.70
C LYS A 779 14.32 8.65 -22.26
N PRO A 780 13.95 9.76 -21.62
CA PRO A 780 12.90 10.63 -22.11
C PRO A 780 13.20 11.21 -23.50
N ALA A 781 14.48 11.26 -23.90
CA ALA A 781 14.91 11.52 -25.26
C ALA A 781 14.30 10.56 -26.30
N MET A 782 14.16 9.26 -25.96
CA MET A 782 13.51 8.26 -26.81
C MET A 782 12.01 8.52 -26.96
N ILE A 783 11.36 8.89 -25.85
CA ILE A 783 9.92 9.23 -25.83
C ILE A 783 9.68 10.46 -26.72
N LEU A 784 10.49 11.51 -26.58
CA LEU A 784 10.39 12.70 -27.40
C LEU A 784 10.65 12.37 -28.88
N ALA A 785 11.69 11.60 -29.19
CA ALA A 785 11.99 11.18 -30.57
C ALA A 785 10.78 10.49 -31.24
N VAL A 786 10.15 9.54 -30.55
CA VAL A 786 8.97 8.86 -31.07
C VAL A 786 7.78 9.81 -31.18
N LEU A 787 7.44 10.57 -30.12
CA LEU A 787 6.31 11.50 -30.14
C LEU A 787 6.43 12.51 -31.28
N HIS A 788 7.62 13.10 -31.44
CA HIS A 788 7.89 14.07 -32.49
C HIS A 788 7.71 13.48 -33.89
N ASN A 789 8.03 12.20 -34.08
CA ASN A 789 7.96 11.53 -35.38
C ASN A 789 6.65 10.77 -35.65
N SER A 790 5.78 10.61 -34.65
CA SER A 790 4.58 9.76 -34.76
C SER A 790 3.27 10.53 -34.66
N VAL A 791 3.21 11.62 -33.89
CA VAL A 791 1.99 12.40 -33.69
C VAL A 791 1.88 13.45 -34.80
N ASP A 792 0.96 13.20 -35.73
CA ASP A 792 0.63 14.07 -36.87
C ASP A 792 1.85 14.50 -37.71
N ARG A 793 2.72 13.52 -37.95
CA ARG A 793 4.01 13.63 -38.63
C ARG A 793 4.30 12.38 -39.44
N MET A 794 5.05 12.51 -40.52
CA MET A 794 5.74 11.38 -41.15
C MET A 794 7.05 11.12 -40.41
N PRO A 795 7.32 9.87 -39.97
CA PRO A 795 8.54 9.56 -39.25
C PRO A 795 9.77 9.69 -40.17
N ALA A 796 10.83 10.30 -39.65
CA ALA A 796 12.11 10.41 -40.34
C ALA A 796 12.74 9.02 -40.58
N ALA A 797 13.41 8.85 -41.72
CA ALA A 797 13.96 7.57 -42.12
C ALA A 797 15.10 7.07 -41.20
N ASP A 798 15.80 7.99 -40.54
CA ASP A 798 16.91 7.74 -39.61
C ASP A 798 16.49 7.63 -38.14
N LEU A 799 15.18 7.68 -37.85
CA LEU A 799 14.67 7.63 -36.48
C LEU A 799 15.19 6.40 -35.69
N PRO A 800 15.16 5.15 -36.20
CA PRO A 800 15.71 3.99 -35.49
C PRO A 800 17.20 4.13 -35.19
N GLU A 801 17.98 4.69 -36.12
CA GLU A 801 19.43 4.91 -35.98
C GLU A 801 19.74 5.99 -34.92
N VAL A 802 18.97 7.08 -34.91
CA VAL A 802 19.05 8.11 -33.86
C VAL A 802 18.70 7.49 -32.51
N MET A 803 17.65 6.67 -32.44
CA MET A 803 17.24 6.02 -31.20
C MET A 803 18.26 4.99 -30.69
N LYS A 804 18.89 4.20 -31.57
CA LYS A 804 20.04 3.35 -31.24
C LYS A 804 21.19 4.18 -30.67
N SER A 805 21.44 5.35 -31.24
CA SER A 805 22.50 6.26 -30.77
C SER A 805 22.19 6.90 -29.41
N ILE A 806 20.91 7.16 -29.11
CA ILE A 806 20.45 7.61 -27.79
C ILE A 806 20.58 6.46 -26.78
N GLU A 807 20.16 5.24 -27.13
CA GLU A 807 20.25 4.06 -26.25
C GLU A 807 21.72 3.70 -25.95
N GLY A 808 22.57 3.72 -26.98
CA GLY A 808 23.99 3.41 -26.92
C GLY A 808 24.25 1.93 -27.21
N LYS A 809 24.16 1.08 -26.18
CA LYS A 809 24.26 -0.38 -26.31
C LYS A 809 22.89 -1.00 -26.12
N ALA A 810 22.65 -2.15 -26.75
CA ALA A 810 21.44 -2.92 -26.53
C ALA A 810 21.26 -3.22 -25.04
N THR A 811 20.08 -2.92 -24.52
CA THR A 811 19.79 -3.02 -23.09
C THR A 811 19.29 -4.41 -22.66
N GLY A 812 18.83 -5.24 -23.60
CA GLY A 812 18.42 -6.61 -23.34
C GLY A 812 19.34 -7.64 -24.00
N SER A 813 19.14 -8.90 -23.63
CA SER A 813 19.74 -10.06 -24.30
C SER A 813 18.76 -11.22 -24.34
N TYR A 814 19.03 -12.26 -25.13
CA TYR A 814 18.23 -13.48 -25.09
C TYR A 814 19.09 -14.74 -25.23
N ARG A 815 18.69 -15.82 -24.56
CA ARG A 815 19.51 -17.05 -24.37
C ARG A 815 18.65 -18.32 -24.44
N TYR A 816 19.31 -19.47 -24.53
CA TYR A 816 18.69 -20.81 -24.51
C TYR A 816 18.81 -21.47 -23.12
N PRO A 817 17.78 -22.18 -22.57
CA PRO A 817 16.42 -22.38 -23.11
C PRO A 817 15.68 -21.03 -23.26
N PRO A 818 14.68 -20.92 -24.15
CA PRO A 818 14.22 -19.63 -24.68
C PRO A 818 13.68 -18.74 -23.56
N MET A 819 14.57 -17.88 -23.08
CA MET A 819 14.29 -16.77 -22.19
C MET A 819 14.98 -15.54 -22.75
N PHE A 820 14.36 -14.38 -22.58
CA PHE A 820 15.00 -13.11 -22.84
C PHE A 820 15.15 -12.35 -21.54
N THR A 821 16.22 -11.59 -21.45
CA THR A 821 16.53 -10.74 -20.34
C THR A 821 16.31 -9.30 -20.78
N VAL A 822 15.40 -8.61 -20.11
CA VAL A 822 15.18 -7.18 -20.28
C VAL A 822 15.41 -6.49 -18.95
N PRO A 823 15.85 -5.23 -18.99
CA PRO A 823 15.95 -4.47 -17.76
C PRO A 823 14.55 -4.11 -17.25
N THR A 824 14.41 -4.02 -15.94
CA THR A 824 13.25 -3.51 -15.18
C THR A 824 13.43 -2.05 -14.83
N GLU A 825 12.36 -1.33 -14.44
CA GLU A 825 12.42 0.11 -14.11
C GLU A 825 13.53 0.49 -13.11
N SER A 826 13.94 -0.42 -12.22
CA SER A 826 15.02 -0.25 -11.25
C SER A 826 16.43 -0.32 -11.86
N GLY A 827 16.58 -0.84 -13.08
CA GLY A 827 17.86 -1.11 -13.73
C GLY A 827 18.28 -2.58 -13.72
N ASP A 828 17.52 -3.46 -13.07
CA ASP A 828 17.86 -4.88 -12.94
C ASP A 828 17.40 -5.71 -14.13
N GLU A 829 18.14 -6.76 -14.44
CA GLU A 829 17.82 -7.72 -15.50
C GLU A 829 16.81 -8.78 -15.02
N VAL A 830 15.67 -8.91 -15.70
CA VAL A 830 14.69 -10.00 -15.45
C VAL A 830 14.60 -10.91 -16.66
N ALA A 831 14.72 -12.22 -16.39
CA ALA A 831 14.51 -13.27 -17.38
C ALA A 831 13.01 -13.56 -17.53
N LEU A 832 12.51 -13.44 -18.76
CA LEU A 832 11.11 -13.63 -19.11
C LEU A 832 10.97 -14.73 -20.18
N PRO A 833 9.88 -15.50 -20.14
CA PRO A 833 9.56 -16.44 -21.21
C PRO A 833 9.08 -15.68 -22.45
N PHE A 834 9.31 -16.26 -23.63
CA PHE A 834 8.81 -15.72 -24.90
C PHE A 834 7.27 -15.72 -24.98
N SER A 835 6.72 -14.82 -25.81
CA SER A 835 5.28 -14.75 -26.08
C SER A 835 4.71 -16.09 -26.54
N PRO A 836 3.55 -16.52 -26.01
CA PRO A 836 2.83 -17.69 -26.50
C PRO A 836 2.39 -17.57 -27.97
N LEU A 837 2.34 -16.36 -28.53
CA LEU A 837 2.03 -16.14 -29.96
C LEU A 837 3.14 -16.67 -30.87
N SER A 838 4.42 -16.55 -30.46
CA SER A 838 5.60 -16.86 -31.28
C SER A 838 6.41 -18.07 -30.77
N SER A 839 5.95 -18.75 -29.71
CA SER A 839 6.70 -19.76 -28.96
C SER A 839 7.19 -20.98 -29.76
N ARG A 840 6.59 -21.31 -30.92
CA ARG A 840 7.03 -22.44 -31.77
C ARG A 840 8.17 -22.09 -32.73
N GLU A 841 8.33 -20.82 -33.10
CA GLU A 841 9.42 -20.36 -33.97
C GLU A 841 10.64 -19.93 -33.14
N ASN A 842 10.41 -19.47 -31.92
CA ASN A 842 11.44 -18.91 -31.03
C ASN A 842 12.43 -19.95 -30.48
N THR A 843 12.15 -21.25 -30.59
CA THR A 843 13.12 -22.31 -30.25
C THR A 843 14.32 -22.36 -31.20
N LYS A 844 14.33 -21.56 -32.28
CA LYS A 844 15.38 -21.51 -33.30
C LYS A 844 16.22 -20.22 -33.28
N ILE A 845 15.95 -19.26 -32.38
CA ILE A 845 16.65 -17.97 -32.38
C ILE A 845 17.98 -18.12 -31.63
N ALA A 846 19.11 -17.85 -32.31
CA ALA A 846 20.46 -17.91 -31.73
C ALA A 846 20.70 -16.74 -30.78
N ALA A 847 21.26 -16.99 -29.59
CA ALA A 847 21.48 -15.99 -28.54
C ALA A 847 22.13 -14.69 -29.07
N GLY A 848 21.68 -13.55 -28.57
CA GLY A 848 22.10 -12.25 -29.06
C GLY A 848 21.65 -11.08 -28.20
N GLU A 849 21.99 -9.88 -28.68
CA GLU A 849 21.57 -8.60 -28.11
C GLU A 849 20.13 -8.26 -28.51
N LEU A 850 19.40 -7.60 -27.61
CA LEU A 850 18.02 -7.17 -27.80
C LEU A 850 17.91 -5.66 -27.57
N TRP A 851 17.53 -4.93 -28.62
CA TRP A 851 17.24 -3.50 -28.54
C TRP A 851 15.95 -3.23 -27.78
N SER A 852 15.81 -2.03 -27.21
CA SER A 852 14.60 -1.62 -26.49
C SER A 852 13.33 -1.72 -27.34
N ASP A 853 12.20 -1.88 -26.66
CA ASP A 853 10.84 -1.83 -27.24
C ASP A 853 10.61 -0.57 -28.08
N SER A 854 11.21 0.55 -27.66
CA SER A 854 11.11 1.84 -28.33
C SER A 854 11.75 1.83 -29.72
N ILE A 855 12.93 1.20 -29.87
CA ILE A 855 13.62 1.08 -31.17
C ILE A 855 12.88 0.13 -32.09
N MET A 856 12.47 -1.03 -31.57
CA MET A 856 11.72 -2.02 -32.36
C MET A 856 10.38 -1.44 -32.83
N PHE A 857 9.71 -0.66 -31.98
CA PHE A 857 8.51 0.08 -32.36
C PHE A 857 8.78 1.09 -33.48
N ALA A 858 9.84 1.90 -33.37
CA ALA A 858 10.14 2.92 -34.38
C ALA A 858 10.41 2.31 -35.77
N ASP A 859 11.14 1.20 -35.84
CA ASP A 859 11.39 0.48 -37.09
C ASP A 859 10.10 -0.13 -37.68
N ALA A 860 9.26 -0.77 -36.85
CA ALA A 860 7.98 -1.30 -37.28
C ALA A 860 7.01 -0.18 -37.75
N TYR A 861 6.98 0.94 -37.02
CA TYR A 861 6.14 2.09 -37.30
C TYR A 861 6.56 2.81 -38.60
N LEU A 862 7.85 2.81 -38.96
CA LEU A 862 8.30 3.33 -40.25
C LEU A 862 7.70 2.55 -41.43
N SER A 863 7.78 1.21 -41.40
CA SER A 863 7.14 0.36 -42.43
C SER A 863 5.62 0.55 -42.45
N PHE A 864 5.02 0.68 -41.26
CA PHE A 864 3.59 0.96 -41.11
C PHE A 864 3.18 2.25 -41.81
N ARG A 865 3.91 3.35 -41.58
CA ARG A 865 3.62 4.67 -42.16
C ARG A 865 3.90 4.74 -43.66
N LYS A 866 4.79 3.90 -44.19
CA LYS A 866 4.97 3.68 -45.63
C LYS A 866 3.87 2.82 -46.26
N ARG A 867 2.90 2.35 -45.47
CA ARG A 867 1.82 1.43 -45.87
C ARG A 867 2.32 0.05 -46.33
N ASP A 868 3.55 -0.33 -46.01
CA ASP A 868 4.03 -1.72 -46.15
C ASP A 868 3.55 -2.53 -44.95
N TYR A 869 2.25 -2.88 -44.97
CA TYR A 869 1.62 -3.56 -43.85
C TYR A 869 2.12 -4.98 -43.65
N LYS A 870 2.68 -5.62 -44.68
CA LYS A 870 3.26 -6.95 -44.58
C LYS A 870 4.58 -6.89 -43.79
N GLU A 871 5.48 -5.98 -44.17
CA GLU A 871 6.74 -5.78 -43.44
C GLU A 871 6.48 -5.27 -42.01
N ALA A 872 5.54 -4.34 -41.84
CA ALA A 872 5.15 -3.83 -40.52
C ALA A 872 4.63 -4.96 -39.60
N ALA A 873 3.76 -5.84 -40.11
CA ALA A 873 3.24 -6.97 -39.34
C ALA A 873 4.37 -7.94 -38.92
N GLU A 874 5.34 -8.20 -39.81
CA GLU A 874 6.51 -9.03 -39.48
C GLU A 874 7.36 -8.40 -38.37
N LYS A 875 7.64 -7.09 -38.45
CA LYS A 875 8.43 -6.37 -37.44
C LYS A 875 7.72 -6.33 -36.08
N PHE A 876 6.41 -6.05 -36.06
CA PHE A 876 5.63 -6.10 -34.82
C PHE A 876 5.53 -7.51 -34.23
N TYR A 877 5.39 -8.55 -35.07
CA TYR A 877 5.42 -9.95 -34.61
C TYR A 877 6.76 -10.31 -33.95
N LYS A 878 7.89 -9.87 -34.53
CA LYS A 878 9.22 -10.02 -33.92
C LYS A 878 9.33 -9.28 -32.60
N MET A 879 8.79 -8.06 -32.51
CA MET A 879 8.76 -7.30 -31.26
C MET A 879 7.95 -8.03 -30.18
N GLU A 880 6.75 -8.52 -30.51
CA GLU A 880 5.86 -9.25 -29.60
C GLU A 880 6.53 -10.52 -29.04
N ALA A 881 7.47 -11.14 -29.75
CA ALA A 881 8.22 -12.29 -29.23
C ALA A 881 9.02 -11.98 -27.96
N PHE A 882 9.56 -10.76 -27.85
CA PHE A 882 10.41 -10.30 -26.75
C PHE A 882 9.72 -9.28 -25.83
N TYR A 883 8.64 -8.66 -26.29
CA TYR A 883 7.91 -7.65 -25.54
C TYR A 883 6.42 -8.00 -25.54
N PRO A 884 6.03 -9.16 -24.96
CA PRO A 884 4.68 -9.68 -25.03
C PRO A 884 3.64 -8.73 -24.41
N VAL A 885 2.55 -8.51 -25.13
CA VAL A 885 1.42 -7.68 -24.65
C VAL A 885 0.60 -8.32 -23.53
N ASN A 886 0.76 -9.62 -23.26
CA ASN A 886 -0.08 -10.37 -22.31
C ASN A 886 0.64 -10.83 -21.03
N TYR A 887 1.88 -10.39 -20.80
CA TYR A 887 2.61 -10.72 -19.58
C TYR A 887 2.21 -9.78 -18.41
N GLU A 888 2.54 -10.16 -17.17
CA GLU A 888 2.14 -9.54 -15.89
C GLU A 888 1.81 -8.03 -15.92
N ALA A 889 0.88 -7.60 -15.07
CA ALA A 889 0.46 -6.20 -14.94
C ALA A 889 1.63 -5.19 -14.74
N SER A 890 2.76 -5.63 -14.18
CA SER A 890 4.00 -4.85 -14.00
C SER A 890 4.79 -4.60 -15.30
N LEU A 891 4.54 -5.39 -16.35
CA LEU A 891 5.27 -5.36 -17.63
C LEU A 891 4.40 -4.97 -18.83
N ASN A 892 3.11 -4.70 -18.61
CA ASN A 892 2.15 -4.35 -19.65
C ASN A 892 2.35 -2.94 -20.28
N ARG A 893 3.56 -2.39 -20.21
CA ARG A 893 3.92 -1.11 -20.83
C ARG A 893 3.97 -1.20 -22.37
N TYR A 894 4.08 -2.40 -22.95
CA TYR A 894 4.25 -2.60 -24.41
C TYR A 894 2.95 -2.59 -25.21
N ALA A 895 1.79 -2.58 -24.53
CA ALA A 895 0.47 -2.69 -25.14
C ALA A 895 0.15 -1.59 -26.16
N TYR A 896 0.83 -0.42 -26.10
CA TYR A 896 0.66 0.67 -27.08
C TYR A 896 0.97 0.25 -28.52
N THR A 897 1.71 -0.84 -28.72
CA THR A 897 2.03 -1.38 -30.06
C THR A 897 0.88 -2.16 -30.69
N LEU A 898 0.00 -2.73 -29.85
CA LEU A 898 -1.01 -3.69 -30.26
C LEU A 898 -1.99 -3.14 -31.31
N PRO A 899 -2.48 -1.88 -31.23
CA PRO A 899 -3.37 -1.33 -32.25
C PRO A 899 -2.71 -1.23 -33.63
N TYR A 900 -1.45 -0.78 -33.70
CA TYR A 900 -0.72 -0.67 -34.97
C TYR A 900 -0.36 -2.05 -35.54
N PHE A 901 0.02 -3.00 -34.69
CA PHE A 901 0.21 -4.39 -35.10
C PHE A 901 -1.09 -4.99 -35.64
N SER A 902 -2.22 -4.75 -34.97
CA SER A 902 -3.53 -5.24 -35.40
C SER A 902 -3.96 -4.65 -36.74
N TRP A 903 -3.68 -3.37 -36.98
CA TRP A 903 -3.91 -2.76 -38.29
C TRP A 903 -3.04 -3.36 -39.38
N ALA A 904 -1.73 -3.49 -39.14
CA ALA A 904 -0.82 -4.11 -40.10
C ALA A 904 -1.22 -5.55 -40.43
N SER A 905 -1.56 -6.34 -39.40
CA SER A 905 -2.05 -7.72 -39.55
C SER A 905 -3.37 -7.75 -40.32
N ALA A 906 -4.39 -6.98 -39.94
CA ALA A 906 -5.67 -6.96 -40.63
C ALA A 906 -5.53 -6.57 -42.12
N ARG A 907 -4.65 -5.62 -42.44
CA ARG A 907 -4.39 -5.18 -43.83
C ARG A 907 -3.52 -6.12 -44.65
N SER A 908 -2.80 -7.04 -44.01
CA SER A 908 -1.93 -8.06 -44.65
C SER A 908 -2.50 -9.47 -44.62
N GLY A 909 -3.76 -9.65 -44.19
CA GLY A 909 -4.44 -10.95 -44.15
C GLY A 909 -4.19 -11.79 -42.88
N ASP A 910 -3.79 -11.14 -41.79
CA ASP A 910 -3.49 -11.72 -40.48
C ASP A 910 -2.54 -12.94 -40.52
N PRO A 911 -1.33 -12.80 -41.10
CA PRO A 911 -0.44 -13.93 -41.35
C PRO A 911 0.02 -14.66 -40.08
N TYR A 912 0.01 -13.97 -38.93
CA TYR A 912 0.44 -14.50 -37.63
C TYR A 912 -0.74 -14.88 -36.72
N LYS A 913 -1.99 -14.82 -37.21
CA LYS A 913 -3.21 -15.17 -36.47
C LYS A 913 -3.38 -14.38 -35.17
N LEU A 914 -3.06 -13.08 -35.21
CA LEU A 914 -3.13 -12.20 -34.05
C LEU A 914 -4.57 -12.08 -33.52
N GLU A 915 -5.58 -12.05 -34.39
CA GLU A 915 -6.98 -11.94 -33.92
C GLU A 915 -7.40 -13.17 -33.11
N ALA A 916 -7.09 -14.36 -33.63
CA ALA A 916 -7.38 -15.62 -32.95
C ALA A 916 -6.62 -15.73 -31.61
N TYR A 917 -5.41 -15.16 -31.53
CA TYR A 917 -4.66 -15.07 -30.30
C TYR A 917 -5.33 -14.15 -29.27
N LEU A 918 -5.78 -12.96 -29.68
CA LEU A 918 -6.52 -12.04 -28.81
C LEU A 918 -7.81 -12.66 -28.28
N ASP A 919 -8.51 -13.45 -29.10
CA ASP A 919 -9.71 -14.18 -28.66
C ASP A 919 -9.38 -15.26 -27.62
N LYS A 920 -8.23 -15.94 -27.79
CA LYS A 920 -7.78 -16.99 -26.87
C LYS A 920 -7.37 -16.45 -25.50
N ILE A 921 -6.66 -15.32 -25.45
CA ILE A 921 -6.16 -14.76 -24.18
C ILE A 921 -7.23 -13.97 -23.42
N GLY A 922 -8.30 -13.52 -24.09
CA GLY A 922 -9.36 -12.73 -23.49
C GLY A 922 -8.94 -11.29 -23.17
N VAL A 923 -9.80 -10.57 -22.45
CA VAL A 923 -9.56 -9.16 -22.09
C VAL A 923 -8.36 -9.05 -21.15
N LEU A 924 -7.39 -8.22 -21.52
CA LEU A 924 -6.22 -7.92 -20.72
C LEU A 924 -6.57 -6.80 -19.72
N THR A 925 -6.79 -7.12 -18.44
CA THR A 925 -7.25 -6.14 -17.42
C THR A 925 -6.32 -4.93 -17.26
N SER A 926 -5.04 -5.09 -17.56
CA SER A 926 -4.04 -4.01 -17.54
C SER A 926 -3.95 -3.24 -18.87
N ALA A 927 -4.48 -3.77 -19.98
CA ALA A 927 -4.39 -3.25 -21.36
C ALA A 927 -5.76 -3.18 -22.06
N GLU A 928 -6.85 -2.95 -21.31
CA GLU A 928 -8.22 -2.99 -21.83
C GLU A 928 -8.42 -2.05 -23.03
N HIS A 929 -7.85 -0.84 -22.96
CA HIS A 929 -7.86 0.11 -24.08
C HIS A 929 -7.29 -0.48 -25.37
N ASP A 930 -6.06 -0.97 -25.29
CA ASP A 930 -5.29 -1.45 -26.45
C ASP A 930 -5.94 -2.73 -27.02
N TYR A 931 -6.42 -3.63 -26.16
CA TYR A 931 -7.17 -4.83 -26.55
C TYR A 931 -8.44 -4.49 -27.33
N TYR A 932 -9.30 -3.63 -26.79
CA TYR A 932 -10.56 -3.28 -27.45
C TYR A 932 -10.30 -2.46 -28.73
N LEU A 933 -9.29 -1.59 -28.75
CA LEU A 933 -8.93 -0.85 -29.95
C LEU A 933 -8.50 -1.80 -31.08
N SER A 934 -7.75 -2.85 -30.76
CA SER A 934 -7.39 -3.91 -31.71
C SER A 934 -8.59 -4.72 -32.21
N LYS A 935 -9.53 -5.09 -31.33
CA LYS A 935 -10.79 -5.75 -31.76
C LYS A 935 -11.63 -4.85 -32.67
N ALA A 936 -11.65 -3.54 -32.41
CA ALA A 936 -12.30 -2.57 -33.28
C ALA A 936 -11.67 -2.52 -34.68
N ILE A 937 -10.34 -2.64 -34.78
CA ILE A 937 -9.63 -2.64 -36.05
C ILE A 937 -10.00 -3.85 -36.89
N PHE A 938 -9.90 -5.08 -36.36
CA PHE A 938 -10.22 -6.30 -37.12
C PHE A 938 -11.67 -6.30 -37.61
N THR A 939 -12.62 -5.96 -36.73
CA THR A 939 -14.05 -5.89 -37.08
C THR A 939 -14.34 -4.74 -38.04
N GLY A 940 -13.71 -3.59 -37.86
CA GLY A 940 -13.89 -2.43 -38.72
C GLY A 940 -13.37 -2.65 -40.14
N VAL A 941 -12.19 -3.25 -40.31
CA VAL A 941 -11.61 -3.60 -41.61
C VAL A 941 -12.48 -4.61 -42.36
N ARG A 942 -13.18 -5.51 -41.66
CA ARG A 942 -14.18 -6.42 -42.25
C ARG A 942 -15.53 -5.78 -42.60
N GLY A 943 -15.73 -4.49 -42.27
CA GLY A 943 -17.00 -3.80 -42.49
C GLY A 943 -18.07 -4.07 -41.43
N GLU A 944 -17.72 -4.69 -40.29
CA GLU A 944 -18.64 -4.94 -39.17
C GLU A 944 -18.82 -3.68 -38.30
N THR A 945 -19.25 -2.56 -38.89
CA THR A 945 -19.20 -1.23 -38.25
C THR A 945 -19.85 -1.18 -36.87
N ALA A 946 -21.00 -1.85 -36.68
CA ALA A 946 -21.68 -1.83 -35.40
C ALA A 946 -20.83 -2.41 -34.26
N LYS A 947 -20.14 -3.54 -34.51
CA LYS A 947 -19.23 -4.15 -33.52
C LYS A 947 -17.97 -3.33 -33.34
N ALA A 948 -17.41 -2.79 -34.42
CA ALA A 948 -16.24 -1.94 -34.36
C ALA A 948 -16.50 -0.70 -33.49
N VAL A 949 -17.65 -0.03 -33.66
CA VAL A 949 -18.04 1.13 -32.84
C VAL A 949 -18.25 0.75 -31.36
N GLN A 950 -18.81 -0.43 -31.08
CA GLN A 950 -18.91 -0.93 -29.70
C GLN A 950 -17.51 -1.11 -29.07
N TYR A 951 -16.59 -1.73 -29.79
CA TYR A 951 -15.21 -1.90 -29.32
C TYR A 951 -14.45 -0.57 -29.21
N LEU A 952 -14.66 0.38 -30.13
CA LEU A 952 -14.10 1.73 -30.01
C LEU A 952 -14.60 2.43 -28.75
N THR A 953 -15.88 2.26 -28.40
CA THR A 953 -16.47 2.83 -27.18
C THR A 953 -15.84 2.20 -25.93
N LEU A 954 -15.71 0.87 -25.88
CA LEU A 954 -15.03 0.18 -24.78
C LEU A 954 -13.56 0.60 -24.66
N ALA A 955 -12.86 0.73 -25.79
CA ALA A 955 -11.48 1.22 -25.81
C ALA A 955 -11.40 2.64 -25.26
N PHE A 956 -12.31 3.54 -25.67
CA PHE A 956 -12.35 4.93 -25.22
C PHE A 956 -12.57 5.05 -23.72
N ASN A 957 -13.52 4.27 -23.18
CA ASN A 957 -13.94 4.35 -21.78
C ASN A 957 -12.92 3.76 -20.81
N ASN A 958 -12.05 2.86 -21.29
CA ASN A 958 -10.99 2.23 -20.50
C ASN A 958 -9.61 2.89 -20.73
N ARG A 959 -9.58 4.16 -21.15
CA ARG A 959 -8.36 4.98 -21.22
C ARG A 959 -7.98 5.51 -19.83
N ARG A 960 -7.05 4.83 -19.15
CA ARG A 960 -6.48 5.33 -17.89
C ARG A 960 -5.41 6.40 -18.14
N GLU A 961 -5.36 7.43 -17.28
CA GLU A 961 -4.59 8.69 -17.40
C GLU A 961 -3.06 8.55 -17.17
N ASN A 962 -2.60 7.43 -16.62
CA ASN A 962 -1.18 7.24 -16.32
C ASN A 962 -0.47 6.62 -17.51
N ASP A 963 0.46 7.36 -18.13
CA ASP A 963 1.27 6.74 -19.16
C ASP A 963 2.64 7.32 -19.38
N THR A 964 3.65 6.46 -19.24
CA THR A 964 5.00 6.59 -19.76
C THR A 964 5.13 6.04 -21.19
N ARG A 965 4.02 5.60 -21.82
CA ARG A 965 4.05 5.09 -23.21
C ARG A 965 4.51 6.12 -24.23
N LEU A 966 4.97 5.58 -25.35
CA LEU A 966 5.49 6.34 -26.49
C LEU A 966 4.41 7.06 -27.28
N ILE A 967 3.20 6.50 -27.37
CA ILE A 967 2.09 7.04 -28.16
C ILE A 967 0.90 7.34 -27.26
N LEU A 968 0.41 8.59 -27.27
CA LEU A 968 -0.74 8.99 -26.44
C LEU A 968 -2.01 8.22 -26.86
N LYS A 969 -2.73 7.62 -25.90
CA LYS A 969 -3.99 6.89 -26.14
C LYS A 969 -5.03 7.77 -26.83
N GLU A 970 -5.06 9.03 -26.45
CA GLU A 970 -5.97 10.05 -26.95
C GLU A 970 -5.78 10.29 -28.44
N PHE A 971 -4.53 10.32 -28.89
CA PHE A 971 -4.17 10.46 -30.29
C PHE A 971 -4.39 9.14 -31.05
N GLN A 972 -3.86 8.02 -30.53
CA GLN A 972 -3.93 6.71 -31.18
C GLN A 972 -5.38 6.29 -31.46
N TRP A 973 -6.28 6.47 -30.50
CA TRP A 973 -7.70 6.16 -30.70
C TRP A 973 -8.33 7.01 -31.81
N ALA A 974 -8.01 8.32 -31.85
CA ALA A 974 -8.53 9.24 -32.84
C ALA A 974 -8.01 8.93 -34.24
N GLU A 975 -6.71 8.63 -34.33
CA GLU A 975 -6.03 8.22 -35.55
C GLU A 975 -6.62 6.91 -36.11
N ILE A 976 -6.83 5.90 -35.27
CA ILE A 976 -7.45 4.64 -35.72
C ILE A 976 -8.88 4.86 -36.22
N CYS A 977 -9.66 5.75 -35.60
CA CYS A 977 -10.99 6.12 -36.12
C CYS A 977 -10.89 6.78 -37.50
N GLU A 978 -9.95 7.70 -37.69
CA GLU A 978 -9.70 8.32 -39.00
C GLU A 978 -9.26 7.27 -40.04
N MET A 979 -8.33 6.38 -39.70
CA MET A 979 -7.86 5.32 -40.59
C MET A 979 -8.99 4.36 -40.97
N LEU A 980 -9.85 3.97 -40.03
CA LEU A 980 -11.06 3.18 -40.30
C LEU A 980 -12.01 3.91 -41.25
N PHE A 981 -12.20 5.22 -41.08
CA PHE A 981 -12.98 6.03 -42.01
C PHE A 981 -12.35 6.02 -43.41
N GLU A 982 -11.04 6.24 -43.54
CA GLU A 982 -10.36 6.20 -44.84
C GLU A 982 -10.44 4.83 -45.52
N ALA A 983 -10.36 3.75 -44.73
CA ALA A 983 -10.40 2.39 -45.24
C ALA A 983 -11.80 1.91 -45.66
N THR A 984 -12.85 2.41 -45.03
CA THR A 984 -14.23 1.89 -45.18
C THR A 984 -15.21 2.91 -45.77
N ASN A 985 -14.86 4.19 -45.76
CA ASN A 985 -15.73 5.33 -46.06
C ASN A 985 -16.98 5.45 -45.15
N ASP A 986 -17.02 4.74 -44.00
CA ASP A 986 -18.13 4.82 -43.05
C ASP A 986 -18.01 6.06 -42.15
N LYS A 987 -18.95 7.00 -42.33
CA LYS A 987 -18.95 8.29 -41.64
C LYS A 987 -19.02 8.19 -40.11
N LYS A 988 -19.46 7.05 -39.54
CA LYS A 988 -19.50 6.87 -38.08
C LYS A 988 -18.13 7.01 -37.45
N TYR A 989 -17.08 6.48 -38.10
CA TYR A 989 -15.71 6.60 -37.58
C TYR A 989 -15.18 8.03 -37.65
N ARG A 990 -15.48 8.73 -38.76
CA ARG A 990 -15.20 10.17 -38.91
C ARG A 990 -15.85 10.98 -37.80
N ASP A 991 -17.13 10.73 -37.53
CA ASP A 991 -17.91 11.49 -36.54
C ASP A 991 -17.38 11.25 -35.12
N LEU A 992 -16.95 10.02 -34.80
CA LEU A 992 -16.27 9.68 -33.55
C LEU A 992 -14.94 10.44 -33.39
N ALA A 993 -14.06 10.38 -34.40
CA ALA A 993 -12.79 11.10 -34.40
C ALA A 993 -13.02 12.61 -34.25
N LEU A 994 -13.90 13.20 -35.06
CA LEU A 994 -14.22 14.63 -35.05
C LEU A 994 -14.78 15.09 -33.69
N LYS A 995 -15.72 14.34 -33.11
CA LYS A 995 -16.28 14.65 -31.78
C LYS A 995 -15.18 14.66 -30.71
N TRP A 996 -14.30 13.66 -30.74
CA TRP A 996 -13.21 13.57 -29.79
C TRP A 996 -12.20 14.69 -29.99
N SER A 997 -11.75 14.96 -31.22
CA SER A 997 -10.85 16.07 -31.54
C SER A 997 -11.37 17.40 -31.01
N LYS A 998 -12.65 17.73 -31.28
CA LYS A 998 -13.28 18.97 -30.77
C LYS A 998 -13.34 19.01 -29.24
N THR A 999 -13.54 17.88 -28.59
CA THR A 999 -13.56 17.82 -27.12
C THR A 999 -12.17 17.95 -26.54
N TYR A 1000 -11.18 17.25 -27.12
CA TYR A 1000 -9.80 17.27 -26.67
C TYR A 1000 -9.18 18.67 -26.75
N GLN A 1001 -9.56 19.50 -27.72
CA GLN A 1001 -9.17 20.92 -27.77
C GLN A 1001 -9.55 21.69 -26.50
N LYS A 1002 -10.63 21.30 -25.79
CA LYS A 1002 -11.02 21.91 -24.51
C LYS A 1002 -10.24 21.34 -23.33
N LEU A 1003 -9.86 20.07 -23.42
CA LEU A 1003 -9.18 19.34 -22.35
C LEU A 1003 -7.67 19.62 -22.34
N ASN A 1004 -7.06 19.72 -23.53
CA ASN A 1004 -5.64 19.93 -23.74
C ASN A 1004 -5.43 20.83 -24.99
N PRO A 1005 -5.74 22.15 -24.86
CA PRO A 1005 -5.74 23.10 -25.98
C PRO A 1005 -4.38 23.35 -26.63
N THR A 1006 -3.29 22.91 -26.00
CA THR A 1006 -1.91 23.12 -26.47
C THR A 1006 -1.46 22.09 -27.51
N TYR A 1007 -2.23 21.02 -27.74
CA TYR A 1007 -1.88 19.95 -28.68
C TYR A 1007 -2.49 20.19 -30.07
N ALA A 1008 -1.62 20.39 -31.07
CA ALA A 1008 -2.02 20.76 -32.43
C ALA A 1008 -2.82 19.69 -33.19
N TRP A 1009 -2.52 18.39 -32.97
CA TRP A 1009 -3.08 17.28 -33.74
C TRP A 1009 -4.62 17.27 -33.72
N ALA A 1010 -5.24 17.70 -32.61
CA ALA A 1010 -6.70 17.72 -32.47
C ALA A 1010 -7.34 18.80 -33.35
N TYR A 1011 -6.66 19.93 -33.57
CA TYR A 1011 -7.12 20.96 -34.49
C TYR A 1011 -6.89 20.56 -35.95
N ALA A 1012 -5.73 19.96 -36.26
CA ALA A 1012 -5.42 19.50 -37.61
C ALA A 1012 -6.38 18.39 -38.08
N MET A 1013 -6.74 17.47 -37.17
CA MET A 1013 -7.73 16.42 -37.43
C MET A 1013 -9.14 17.00 -37.61
N GLU A 1014 -9.56 18.00 -36.81
CA GLU A 1014 -10.83 18.69 -37.06
C GLU A 1014 -10.84 19.35 -38.43
N ALA A 1015 -9.78 20.06 -38.82
CA ALA A 1015 -9.70 20.72 -40.11
C ALA A 1015 -9.90 19.72 -41.27
N LYS A 1016 -9.25 18.55 -41.18
CA LYS A 1016 -9.37 17.46 -42.16
C LYS A 1016 -10.76 16.85 -42.21
N LEU A 1017 -11.38 16.58 -41.05
CA LEU A 1017 -12.60 15.77 -40.97
C LEU A 1017 -13.90 16.57 -40.96
N THR A 1018 -13.87 17.84 -40.55
CA THR A 1018 -15.08 18.69 -40.51
C THR A 1018 -15.62 18.96 -41.91
N SER A 1019 -16.92 19.16 -42.01
CA SER A 1019 -17.58 19.61 -43.24
C SER A 1019 -17.84 21.12 -43.26
N SER A 1020 -17.81 21.79 -42.09
CA SER A 1020 -18.01 23.24 -41.98
C SER A 1020 -16.76 23.99 -42.47
N PRO A 1021 -16.88 24.87 -43.48
CA PRO A 1021 -15.76 25.70 -43.93
C PRO A 1021 -15.22 26.62 -42.84
N GLU A 1022 -16.08 27.14 -41.97
CA GLU A 1022 -15.71 28.01 -40.86
C GLU A 1022 -14.91 27.25 -39.79
N ASP A 1023 -15.41 26.09 -39.35
CA ASP A 1023 -14.69 25.22 -38.41
C ASP A 1023 -13.34 24.82 -38.98
N ARG A 1024 -13.30 24.51 -40.29
CA ARG A 1024 -12.06 24.14 -40.97
C ARG A 1024 -11.06 25.28 -40.96
N LEU A 1025 -11.49 26.49 -41.30
CA LEU A 1025 -10.61 27.66 -41.34
C LEU A 1025 -10.04 27.96 -39.94
N ARG A 1026 -10.90 27.94 -38.92
CA ARG A 1026 -10.52 28.10 -37.51
C ARG A 1026 -9.50 27.05 -37.08
N ALA A 1027 -9.85 25.79 -37.22
CA ALA A 1027 -9.05 24.68 -36.74
C ALA A 1027 -7.71 24.59 -37.49
N LEU A 1028 -7.70 24.85 -38.80
CA LEU A 1028 -6.47 24.92 -39.59
C LEU A 1028 -5.57 26.08 -39.13
N GLY A 1029 -6.14 27.24 -38.80
CA GLY A 1029 -5.37 28.40 -38.33
C GLY A 1029 -4.67 28.12 -37.00
N ILE A 1030 -5.40 27.52 -36.05
CA ILE A 1030 -4.84 27.12 -34.75
C ILE A 1030 -3.82 25.99 -34.91
N ALA A 1031 -4.10 24.99 -35.74
CA ALA A 1031 -3.16 23.89 -36.02
C ALA A 1031 -1.85 24.42 -36.60
N LEU A 1032 -1.90 25.33 -37.57
CA LEU A 1032 -0.73 25.96 -38.18
C LEU A 1032 0.01 26.89 -37.23
N TYR A 1033 -0.62 27.41 -36.17
CA TYR A 1033 0.06 28.19 -35.14
C TYR A 1033 0.82 27.29 -34.16
N LEU A 1034 0.16 26.24 -33.66
CA LEU A 1034 0.74 25.32 -32.69
C LEU A 1034 1.77 24.37 -33.32
N ASP A 1035 1.56 24.03 -34.59
CA ASP A 1035 2.40 23.09 -35.31
C ASP A 1035 2.35 23.30 -36.85
N PRO A 1036 3.15 24.22 -37.38
CA PRO A 1036 3.32 24.44 -38.82
C PRO A 1036 3.78 23.18 -39.60
N GLY A 1037 4.42 22.22 -38.92
CA GLY A 1037 4.90 20.98 -39.52
C GLY A 1037 3.85 19.86 -39.60
N SER A 1038 2.63 20.09 -39.11
CA SER A 1038 1.55 19.09 -39.09
C SER A 1038 1.32 18.48 -40.47
N GLU A 1039 1.32 17.15 -40.55
CA GLU A 1039 1.04 16.41 -41.78
C GLU A 1039 -0.37 16.72 -42.31
N ARG A 1040 -1.38 16.64 -41.43
CA ARG A 1040 -2.77 16.93 -41.78
C ARG A 1040 -2.96 18.40 -42.20
N ALA A 1041 -2.34 19.35 -41.50
CA ALA A 1041 -2.45 20.76 -41.86
C ALA A 1041 -1.73 21.08 -43.18
N ASN A 1042 -0.60 20.43 -43.45
CA ASN A 1042 0.16 20.65 -44.68
C ASN A 1042 -0.46 20.01 -45.92
N ALA A 1043 -1.37 19.06 -45.77
CA ALA A 1043 -2.15 18.50 -46.87
C ALA A 1043 -3.15 19.50 -47.50
N PHE A 1044 -3.39 20.65 -46.86
CA PHE A 1044 -4.29 21.68 -47.41
C PHE A 1044 -3.61 22.59 -48.45
N PRO A 1045 -4.37 23.08 -49.46
CA PRO A 1045 -3.88 24.06 -50.42
C PRO A 1045 -3.30 25.33 -49.77
N GLU A 1046 -2.23 25.87 -50.35
CA GLU A 1046 -1.51 27.03 -49.80
C GLU A 1046 -2.40 28.26 -49.61
N ASN A 1047 -3.34 28.53 -50.53
CA ASN A 1047 -4.28 29.63 -50.41
C ASN A 1047 -5.16 29.50 -49.15
N LEU A 1048 -5.61 28.29 -48.81
CA LEU A 1048 -6.43 28.05 -47.63
C LEU A 1048 -5.58 28.16 -46.35
N LYS A 1049 -4.34 27.67 -46.36
CA LYS A 1049 -3.40 27.83 -45.23
C LYS A 1049 -3.12 29.32 -44.95
N GLN A 1050 -2.93 30.14 -45.97
CA GLN A 1050 -2.75 31.58 -45.80
C GLN A 1050 -3.99 32.27 -45.23
N GLN A 1051 -5.19 31.90 -45.71
CA GLN A 1051 -6.45 32.41 -45.14
C GLN A 1051 -6.59 32.02 -43.68
N ALA A 1052 -6.26 30.77 -43.33
CA ALA A 1052 -6.35 30.25 -41.97
C ALA A 1052 -5.37 30.94 -41.01
N LYS A 1053 -4.14 31.22 -41.45
CA LYS A 1053 -3.15 32.01 -40.68
C LYS A 1053 -3.65 33.43 -40.40
N LYS A 1054 -4.16 34.13 -41.42
CA LYS A 1054 -4.76 35.47 -41.25
C LYS A 1054 -5.98 35.45 -40.33
N TRP A 1055 -6.80 34.40 -40.42
CA TRP A 1055 -7.91 34.19 -39.50
C TRP A 1055 -7.41 34.06 -38.05
N PHE A 1056 -6.37 33.26 -37.81
CA PHE A 1056 -5.80 33.08 -36.47
C PHE A 1056 -5.20 34.36 -35.89
N GLU A 1057 -4.46 35.14 -36.69
CA GLU A 1057 -3.89 36.43 -36.27
C GLU A 1057 -4.93 37.40 -35.69
N SER A 1058 -6.16 37.36 -36.22
CA SER A 1058 -7.28 38.20 -35.76
C SER A 1058 -8.16 37.55 -34.68
N HIS A 1059 -8.00 36.24 -34.43
CA HIS A 1059 -8.87 35.44 -33.56
C HIS A 1059 -8.10 34.52 -32.60
N ASN A 1060 -6.87 34.88 -32.23
CA ASN A 1060 -6.02 34.05 -31.38
C ASN A 1060 -6.74 33.74 -30.04
N PRO A 1061 -7.13 32.47 -29.79
CA PRO A 1061 -7.90 32.11 -28.61
C PRO A 1061 -7.05 32.05 -27.33
N PHE A 1062 -5.73 32.15 -27.44
CA PHE A 1062 -4.79 32.01 -26.32
C PHE A 1062 -4.44 33.33 -25.64
N ILE A 1063 -4.71 34.46 -26.30
CA ILE A 1063 -4.43 35.80 -25.77
C ILE A 1063 -5.77 36.51 -25.61
N ARG A 1064 -6.07 37.03 -24.42
CA ARG A 1064 -7.24 37.91 -24.27
C ARG A 1064 -7.02 39.14 -25.12
N ALA A 1065 -7.98 39.46 -26.01
CA ALA A 1065 -8.01 40.74 -26.68
C ALA A 1065 -7.90 41.84 -25.60
N THR A 1066 -6.82 42.61 -25.62
CA THR A 1066 -6.60 43.75 -24.72
C THR A 1066 -7.52 44.90 -25.12
N GLY A 1067 -8.84 44.67 -24.99
CA GLY A 1067 -9.85 45.70 -25.08
C GLY A 1067 -9.80 46.57 -23.83
N THR A 1068 -9.08 47.70 -23.93
CA THR A 1068 -9.27 48.94 -23.14
C THR A 1068 -9.90 48.79 -21.75
N ALA A 1069 -9.20 48.11 -20.83
CA ALA A 1069 -9.55 48.16 -19.41
C ALA A 1069 -9.06 49.50 -18.82
N LYS A 1070 -9.99 50.45 -18.62
CA LYS A 1070 -9.80 51.56 -17.69
C LYS A 1070 -9.36 51.01 -16.33
N ASN A 1071 -8.26 51.56 -15.82
CA ASN A 1071 -7.78 51.41 -14.46
C ASN A 1071 -8.91 51.27 -13.42
N SER A 1072 -9.03 50.10 -12.80
CA SER A 1072 -9.55 49.99 -11.44
C SER A 1072 -8.57 49.19 -10.60
N LYS A 1073 -7.89 49.90 -9.70
CA LYS A 1073 -6.97 49.39 -8.68
C LYS A 1073 -7.63 48.26 -7.88
N LEU A 1074 -6.96 47.12 -7.78
CA LEU A 1074 -7.24 46.08 -6.79
C LEU A 1074 -6.69 46.52 -5.43
N LYS A 1075 -7.55 46.44 -4.41
CA LYS A 1075 -7.25 46.45 -2.97
C LYS A 1075 -7.28 45.03 -2.47
#